data_AF-A0A1G8LHZ4-F1
#
_entry.id   AF-A0A1G8LHZ4-F1
#
_cell.length_a   1.000
_cell.length_b   1.000
_cell.length_c   1.000
_cell.angle_alpha   90.00
_cell.angle_beta   90.00
_cell.angle_gamma   90.00
#
_symmetry.space_group_name_H-M   'P 1'
#
loop_
_entity.id
_entity.type
_entity.pdbx_description
1 polymer ?
#
loop_
_entity_poly.entity_id
_entity_poly.type
_entity_poly.pdbx_seq_one_letter_code
_entity_poly.pdbx_strand_id
1 'polypeptide(L)'
;MELSAACQNAPGRPGTLRRTGRRAAAALATGALLLGAAGIARADNIYNNLDGSVDSVAEVMPLNAGGANGVTVLAVQPTGGDGKPGCNLTAATTLTLSLTSSQPSVATVSPSSVTFTACGDTKQVTVTPLSQGSTIVSAAVTSNNTGGTFNLAPATFQVNVAPPAPTNTAPTLGITGVSAGSSYSKGAVPAAVCNVTDTEDGPSTFPATLGAVTGPDAATGVGSQTASCDYTDDGGLHAAASLSYNIVDATAPGISYTLSPVAPDGLNGWYRSEVYLDWTVTEGDSPSTLALTGCTDQLVSVDQVSADYSCAASSSGGSAAQQTVSIKKDGTAPGVEYTSASGTEGNNGWYTSDVTATFTGTDATSGPASATQTATSSGEGSDVVVQSPAFTDNAGNETAAGAASHSFKVDKTAPGVEYTSATGTEGNNGWYTSDVTATFTGTDATSGPASATQTAASSGEGSAVVVESPAFSDNAGNVTAAGAASHSFKIDKTAPSVAYTSASGTLGDNGWYTSDVTATFTGTDATSGPASATQTATSTGEGSDVAVASPAFSDEAGNVTAAGADSRSFKVDKTNPTATFDSLVGNAYFGSVAAAPSCTASDDVSGPAGCVVTGYSTQVGTHTLTATATDNAGRTSTTQHSYTVMAWTLKGFYQPVDMNGVLNTVKGGSTVPAKFEVFAGSTELTDTNVVTMSATKITCTLSTVDDIELTATGNTSLRYDSVSGQFIYNWKTPTTPGSCYRLTMKTADGSSIFANFKMK
;
A
#
# COMPACT_ATOMS: atom_id res chain seq x y z
N MET A 1 -54.72 -14.71 -3.50
CA MET A 1 -55.74 -14.80 -4.57
C MET A 1 -55.79 -16.25 -5.03
N GLU A 2 -56.86 -16.68 -5.67
CA GLU A 2 -57.24 -18.10 -5.83
C GLU A 2 -57.59 -18.80 -4.51
N LEU A 3 -58.90 -18.94 -4.31
CA LEU A 3 -59.55 -19.90 -3.41
C LEU A 3 -60.38 -20.78 -4.33
N SER A 4 -60.31 -22.10 -4.17
CA SER A 4 -61.18 -23.04 -4.88
C SER A 4 -62.00 -23.85 -3.88
N ALA A 5 -63.30 -23.95 -4.11
CA ALA A 5 -64.25 -24.56 -3.18
C ALA A 5 -65.37 -25.31 -3.90
N ALA A 6 -65.57 -26.58 -3.54
CA ALA A 6 -66.63 -27.48 -4.00
C ALA A 6 -66.68 -28.70 -3.06
N CYS A 7 -67.80 -29.37 -2.80
CA CYS A 7 -69.21 -28.95 -2.85
C CYS A 7 -70.03 -29.89 -1.91
N GLN A 8 -71.29 -29.58 -1.62
CA GLN A 8 -72.14 -30.36 -0.72
C GLN A 8 -72.82 -31.56 -1.41
N ASN A 9 -73.24 -32.55 -0.61
CA ASN A 9 -74.30 -33.52 -0.97
C ASN A 9 -75.00 -34.07 0.31
N ALA A 10 -76.21 -34.62 0.13
CA ALA A 10 -77.09 -35.16 1.19
C ALA A 10 -77.92 -36.33 0.59
N PRO A 11 -79.12 -36.75 1.08
CA PRO A 11 -79.67 -36.92 2.45
C PRO A 11 -80.21 -38.38 2.69
N GLY A 12 -80.82 -38.72 3.85
CA GLY A 12 -81.62 -39.97 3.94
C GLY A 12 -82.26 -40.41 5.28
N ARG A 13 -83.58 -40.62 5.29
CA ARG A 13 -84.47 -41.28 6.30
C ARG A 13 -84.37 -42.84 6.27
N PRO A 14 -85.05 -43.68 7.12
CA PRO A 14 -86.30 -43.51 7.92
C PRO A 14 -86.19 -44.02 9.40
N GLY A 15 -87.21 -44.36 10.22
CA GLY A 15 -88.66 -44.56 10.06
C GLY A 15 -89.42 -44.77 11.42
N THR A 16 -90.68 -45.23 11.42
CA THR A 16 -91.59 -45.26 12.61
C THR A 16 -92.22 -46.63 12.91
N LEU A 17 -92.70 -46.84 14.16
CA LEU A 17 -93.32 -48.08 14.66
C LEU A 17 -94.75 -47.90 15.25
N ARG A 18 -95.39 -48.98 15.74
CA ARG A 18 -96.86 -49.18 15.75
C ARG A 18 -97.51 -49.60 17.10
N ARG A 19 -98.77 -49.16 17.28
CA ARG A 19 -99.98 -49.86 17.84
C ARG A 19 -99.95 -50.62 19.19
N THR A 20 -101.03 -50.42 19.95
CA THR A 20 -101.75 -51.43 20.78
C THR A 20 -103.09 -51.79 20.08
N GLY A 21 -104.07 -52.58 20.57
CA GLY A 21 -104.31 -53.39 21.79
C GLY A 21 -105.79 -53.84 21.83
N ARG A 22 -106.18 -54.93 22.54
CA ARG A 22 -107.60 -55.40 22.61
C ARG A 22 -107.96 -56.31 23.82
N ARG A 23 -109.00 -55.90 24.58
CA ARG A 23 -110.15 -56.64 25.20
C ARG A 23 -109.96 -57.93 26.06
N ALA A 24 -110.84 -58.10 27.05
CA ALA A 24 -111.17 -59.36 27.76
C ALA A 24 -112.69 -59.44 28.15
N ALA A 25 -113.23 -60.65 28.45
CA ALA A 25 -114.66 -60.99 28.75
C ALA A 25 -114.81 -62.49 29.17
N ALA A 26 -115.90 -63.08 29.71
CA ALA A 26 -117.07 -62.65 30.53
C ALA A 26 -117.90 -63.92 30.97
N ALA A 27 -118.74 -63.86 32.02
CA ALA A 27 -119.47 -65.02 32.64
C ALA A 27 -120.67 -64.60 33.55
N LEU A 28 -121.59 -65.46 34.06
CA LEU A 28 -122.46 -66.54 33.49
C LEU A 28 -123.60 -66.89 34.51
N ALA A 29 -124.47 -67.92 34.30
CA ALA A 29 -125.82 -67.97 34.92
C ALA A 29 -126.48 -69.37 35.21
N THR A 30 -127.63 -69.36 35.95
CA THR A 30 -128.73 -70.38 36.09
C THR A 30 -128.44 -71.77 36.75
N GLY A 31 -129.39 -72.54 37.33
CA GLY A 31 -130.82 -72.32 37.71
C GLY A 31 -131.70 -73.62 37.69
N ALA A 32 -132.88 -73.62 38.38
CA ALA A 32 -134.05 -74.56 38.22
C ALA A 32 -133.93 -76.03 38.80
N LEU A 33 -134.96 -76.88 39.08
CA LEU A 33 -136.46 -76.81 39.14
C LEU A 33 -137.12 -78.07 39.84
N LEU A 34 -138.37 -77.95 40.36
CA LEU A 34 -139.42 -79.00 40.65
C LEU A 34 -139.18 -80.12 41.71
N LEU A 35 -140.16 -80.99 42.08
CA LEU A 35 -141.49 -80.82 42.75
C LEU A 35 -142.16 -82.20 42.99
N GLY A 36 -142.68 -82.52 44.20
CA GLY A 36 -143.49 -83.74 44.45
C GLY A 36 -143.81 -84.03 45.93
N ALA A 37 -144.94 -84.69 46.22
CA ALA A 37 -145.45 -85.01 47.58
C ALA A 37 -145.96 -86.50 47.65
N ALA A 38 -146.41 -87.10 48.77
CA ALA A 38 -146.83 -86.59 50.09
C ALA A 38 -146.82 -87.66 51.22
N GLY A 39 -146.82 -87.23 52.49
CA GLY A 39 -147.20 -88.03 53.69
C GLY A 39 -146.14 -89.02 54.21
N ILE A 40 -146.10 -89.41 55.50
CA ILE A 40 -146.92 -89.09 56.70
C ILE A 40 -145.97 -89.02 57.94
N ALA A 41 -146.35 -88.21 58.95
CA ALA A 41 -145.67 -88.01 60.24
C ALA A 41 -144.27 -87.36 60.16
N ARG A 42 -143.90 -86.57 61.18
CA ARG A 42 -142.59 -85.92 61.28
C ARG A 42 -141.92 -86.21 62.61
N ALA A 43 -140.59 -86.26 62.56
CA ALA A 43 -139.72 -86.68 63.63
C ALA A 43 -138.39 -85.94 63.51
N ASP A 44 -137.73 -85.68 64.64
CA ASP A 44 -136.55 -84.82 64.78
C ASP A 44 -135.52 -85.01 63.64
N ASN A 45 -135.09 -83.91 63.02
CA ASN A 45 -134.06 -83.95 61.98
C ASN A 45 -132.66 -84.08 62.63
N ILE A 46 -131.77 -84.84 62.00
CA ILE A 46 -130.32 -84.68 62.15
C ILE A 46 -129.80 -83.98 60.89
N TYR A 47 -129.04 -82.92 61.07
CA TYR A 47 -128.57 -82.05 59.99
C TYR A 47 -127.11 -81.67 60.12
N ASN A 48 -126.46 -81.33 59.00
CA ASN A 48 -125.11 -80.77 58.96
C ASN A 48 -125.14 -79.25 58.71
N ASN A 49 -123.99 -78.55 58.78
CA ASN A 49 -123.95 -77.09 58.70
C ASN A 49 -122.94 -76.53 57.67
N LEU A 50 -122.84 -77.16 56.49
CA LEU A 50 -122.05 -76.59 55.38
C LEU A 50 -122.78 -75.42 54.73
N ASP A 51 -124.12 -75.39 54.80
CA ASP A 51 -124.91 -74.16 54.69
C ASP A 51 -125.81 -73.89 55.92
N GLY A 52 -126.66 -72.87 55.84
CA GLY A 52 -127.50 -72.39 56.95
C GLY A 52 -128.93 -72.96 56.99
N SER A 53 -129.25 -73.90 56.10
CA SER A 53 -130.57 -74.49 55.89
C SER A 53 -130.71 -75.81 56.63
N VAL A 54 -131.95 -76.26 56.87
CA VAL A 54 -132.23 -77.64 57.30
C VAL A 54 -133.25 -78.25 56.35
N ASP A 55 -132.75 -78.74 55.21
CA ASP A 55 -133.54 -79.48 54.23
C ASP A 55 -132.82 -80.76 53.77
N SER A 56 -133.33 -81.44 52.74
CA SER A 56 -132.87 -82.78 52.32
C SER A 56 -132.00 -82.79 51.04
N VAL A 57 -131.52 -81.64 50.59
CA VAL A 57 -130.53 -81.53 49.51
C VAL A 57 -129.12 -81.68 50.10
N ALA A 58 -128.25 -82.45 49.44
CA ALA A 58 -126.89 -82.66 49.93
C ALA A 58 -125.95 -81.49 49.57
N GLU A 59 -125.40 -80.80 50.57
CA GLU A 59 -124.39 -79.75 50.41
C GLU A 59 -123.07 -80.26 49.78
N VAL A 60 -122.15 -79.35 49.40
CA VAL A 60 -120.88 -79.70 48.73
C VAL A 60 -119.67 -79.01 49.36
N MET A 61 -118.67 -79.79 49.76
CA MET A 61 -117.39 -79.35 50.34
C MET A 61 -116.23 -79.44 49.31
N PRO A 62 -115.67 -78.33 48.79
CA PRO A 62 -114.52 -78.35 47.87
C PRO A 62 -113.16 -78.33 48.60
N LEU A 63 -112.20 -79.12 48.14
CA LEU A 63 -110.85 -79.31 48.71
C LEU A 63 -109.80 -79.56 47.60
N ASN A 64 -108.50 -79.62 47.97
CA ASN A 64 -107.40 -80.00 47.08
C ASN A 64 -106.67 -81.24 47.62
N ALA A 65 -106.16 -82.10 46.73
CA ALA A 65 -105.48 -83.34 47.08
C ALA A 65 -104.14 -83.06 47.77
N GLY A 66 -103.95 -83.62 48.98
CA GLY A 66 -102.81 -83.28 49.84
C GLY A 66 -102.89 -81.88 50.47
N GLY A 67 -104.02 -81.18 50.33
CA GLY A 67 -104.31 -79.91 50.98
C GLY A 67 -104.86 -80.06 52.40
N ALA A 68 -105.41 -78.97 52.94
CA ALA A 68 -105.99 -78.94 54.29
C ALA A 68 -107.32 -79.72 54.38
N ASN A 69 -107.63 -80.21 55.59
CA ASN A 69 -108.88 -80.90 55.90
C ASN A 69 -110.08 -79.95 55.94
N GLY A 70 -111.25 -80.42 55.51
CA GLY A 70 -112.53 -79.76 55.70
C GLY A 70 -113.23 -80.19 56.99
N VAL A 71 -114.19 -79.40 57.47
CA VAL A 71 -114.92 -79.64 58.73
C VAL A 71 -116.39 -79.20 58.58
N THR A 72 -117.30 -79.98 59.16
CA THR A 72 -118.73 -79.66 59.38
C THR A 72 -119.15 -80.14 60.77
N VAL A 73 -120.39 -79.91 61.18
CA VAL A 73 -120.95 -80.27 62.49
C VAL A 73 -122.35 -80.86 62.28
N LEU A 74 -122.59 -82.06 62.82
CA LEU A 74 -123.92 -82.64 62.89
C LEU A 74 -124.66 -82.20 64.16
N ALA A 75 -125.93 -81.84 64.02
CA ALA A 75 -126.79 -81.34 65.09
C ALA A 75 -128.21 -81.91 65.00
N VAL A 76 -128.99 -81.80 66.08
CA VAL A 76 -130.40 -82.23 66.13
C VAL A 76 -131.32 -81.01 66.05
N GLN A 77 -132.39 -81.09 65.26
CA GLN A 77 -133.46 -80.10 65.24
C GLN A 77 -134.78 -80.75 65.69
N PRO A 78 -135.33 -80.37 66.86
CA PRO A 78 -136.62 -80.88 67.34
C PRO A 78 -137.77 -80.56 66.39
N THR A 79 -138.57 -81.57 66.01
CA THR A 79 -139.80 -81.39 65.24
C THR A 79 -140.88 -82.35 65.73
N GLY A 80 -142.00 -81.83 66.23
CA GLY A 80 -143.12 -82.66 66.70
C GLY A 80 -143.87 -83.33 65.55
N GLY A 81 -144.31 -84.57 65.76
CA GLY A 81 -145.19 -85.28 64.81
C GLY A 81 -145.24 -86.81 64.93
N ASP A 82 -144.47 -87.43 65.83
CA ASP A 82 -144.34 -88.90 65.96
C ASP A 82 -145.05 -89.49 67.20
N GLY A 83 -145.70 -88.64 68.01
CA GLY A 83 -146.35 -89.00 69.26
C GLY A 83 -145.72 -88.36 70.50
N LYS A 84 -144.52 -87.78 70.39
CA LYS A 84 -143.93 -86.93 71.44
C LYS A 84 -143.99 -85.45 71.06
N PRO A 85 -144.53 -84.57 71.91
CA PRO A 85 -144.46 -83.13 71.70
C PRO A 85 -143.12 -82.58 72.22
N GLY A 86 -142.17 -82.37 71.30
CA GLY A 86 -140.84 -81.81 71.60
C GLY A 86 -139.71 -82.75 71.20
N CYS A 87 -138.51 -82.50 71.75
CA CYS A 87 -137.31 -83.27 71.48
C CYS A 87 -137.45 -84.75 71.90
N ASN A 88 -137.04 -85.67 71.03
CA ASN A 88 -137.07 -87.11 71.29
C ASN A 88 -135.96 -87.58 72.27
N LEU A 89 -134.83 -86.87 72.30
CA LEU A 89 -133.75 -87.11 73.26
C LEU A 89 -134.07 -86.48 74.61
N THR A 90 -134.05 -87.31 75.66
CA THR A 90 -134.08 -86.88 77.05
C THR A 90 -132.75 -87.24 77.69
N ALA A 91 -132.40 -86.69 78.86
CA ALA A 91 -131.11 -86.96 79.51
C ALA A 91 -130.85 -88.45 79.89
N ALA A 92 -131.82 -89.35 79.68
CA ALA A 92 -131.70 -90.79 79.84
C ALA A 92 -131.80 -91.59 78.52
N THR A 93 -131.94 -90.93 77.36
CA THR A 93 -132.09 -91.57 76.05
C THR A 93 -131.07 -91.06 75.03
N THR A 94 -130.70 -91.90 74.07
CA THR A 94 -129.59 -91.69 73.15
C THR A 94 -129.91 -92.13 71.72
N LEU A 95 -129.28 -91.42 70.77
CA LEU A 95 -129.26 -91.73 69.35
C LEU A 95 -127.80 -91.82 68.91
N THR A 96 -127.35 -92.98 68.42
CA THR A 96 -126.03 -93.16 67.83
C THR A 96 -126.18 -93.36 66.33
N LEU A 97 -125.35 -92.65 65.57
CA LEU A 97 -125.24 -92.74 64.12
C LEU A 97 -123.84 -93.22 63.73
N SER A 98 -123.74 -94.01 62.66
CA SER A 98 -122.48 -94.23 61.95
C SER A 98 -122.35 -93.24 60.79
N LEU A 99 -121.15 -92.72 60.56
CA LEU A 99 -120.82 -91.81 59.45
C LEU A 99 -119.87 -92.50 58.48
N THR A 100 -120.20 -92.47 57.19
CA THR A 100 -119.43 -93.17 56.14
C THR A 100 -119.26 -92.33 54.88
N SER A 101 -118.03 -92.29 54.35
CA SER A 101 -117.72 -91.77 53.00
C SER A 101 -117.90 -92.88 51.97
N SER A 102 -118.55 -92.57 50.84
CA SER A 102 -118.82 -93.53 49.75
C SER A 102 -117.55 -93.98 48.99
N GLN A 103 -116.50 -93.16 48.99
CA GLN A 103 -115.19 -93.44 48.42
C GLN A 103 -114.09 -92.91 49.36
N PRO A 104 -113.68 -93.70 50.37
CA PRO A 104 -112.65 -93.31 51.33
C PRO A 104 -111.29 -92.97 50.71
N SER A 105 -111.01 -93.41 49.48
CA SER A 105 -109.79 -93.08 48.72
C SER A 105 -109.77 -91.66 48.15
N VAL A 106 -110.93 -91.03 47.96
CA VAL A 106 -111.05 -89.61 47.57
C VAL A 106 -110.95 -88.75 48.83
N ALA A 107 -111.82 -89.01 49.81
CA ALA A 107 -111.77 -88.39 51.13
C ALA A 107 -112.34 -89.30 52.22
N THR A 108 -111.71 -89.30 53.40
CA THR A 108 -112.16 -90.01 54.60
C THR A 108 -112.94 -89.08 55.54
N VAL A 109 -113.75 -89.65 56.43
CA VAL A 109 -114.55 -88.92 57.43
C VAL A 109 -114.27 -89.44 58.84
N SER A 110 -114.22 -88.54 59.83
CA SER A 110 -113.96 -88.87 61.24
C SER A 110 -114.68 -87.90 62.19
N PRO A 111 -115.25 -88.34 63.32
CA PRO A 111 -115.34 -89.73 63.77
C PRO A 111 -116.36 -90.54 62.94
N SER A 112 -116.13 -91.85 62.78
CA SER A 112 -117.02 -92.75 62.04
C SER A 112 -118.31 -93.13 62.80
N SER A 113 -118.47 -92.65 64.05
CA SER A 113 -119.71 -92.76 64.80
C SER A 113 -119.88 -91.57 65.75
N VAL A 114 -121.12 -91.11 65.91
CA VAL A 114 -121.51 -89.99 66.78
C VAL A 114 -122.76 -90.33 67.59
N THR A 115 -122.73 -90.06 68.89
CA THR A 115 -123.89 -90.24 69.79
C THR A 115 -124.40 -88.89 70.27
N PHE A 116 -125.70 -88.67 70.11
CA PHE A 116 -126.48 -87.56 70.66
C PHE A 116 -127.24 -88.02 71.90
N THR A 117 -127.27 -87.20 72.95
CA THR A 117 -127.95 -87.48 74.23
C THR A 117 -128.95 -86.40 74.66
N ALA A 118 -128.98 -85.26 73.95
CA ALA A 118 -129.97 -84.21 74.04
C ALA A 118 -130.11 -83.53 72.66
N CYS A 119 -131.23 -82.88 72.34
CA CYS A 119 -131.32 -82.18 71.03
C CYS A 119 -130.49 -80.90 70.93
N GLY A 120 -129.86 -80.45 72.03
CA GLY A 120 -128.84 -79.40 72.00
C GLY A 120 -127.45 -79.91 71.62
N ASP A 121 -127.27 -81.23 71.46
CA ASP A 121 -125.99 -81.82 71.12
C ASP A 121 -125.57 -81.49 69.69
N THR A 122 -124.31 -81.06 69.55
CA THR A 122 -123.62 -80.93 68.27
C THR A 122 -122.37 -81.81 68.26
N LYS A 123 -121.98 -82.32 67.09
CA LYS A 123 -120.90 -83.30 66.92
C LYS A 123 -120.07 -82.93 65.69
N GLN A 124 -118.83 -82.48 65.90
CA GLN A 124 -117.95 -82.09 64.80
C GLN A 124 -117.53 -83.32 63.96
N VAL A 125 -117.50 -83.12 62.64
CA VAL A 125 -117.14 -84.12 61.64
C VAL A 125 -116.05 -83.53 60.74
N THR A 126 -114.91 -84.18 60.67
CA THR A 126 -113.73 -83.76 59.89
C THR A 126 -113.57 -84.64 58.66
N VAL A 127 -113.18 -84.05 57.54
CA VAL A 127 -113.02 -84.69 56.23
C VAL A 127 -111.62 -84.44 55.69
N THR A 128 -110.89 -85.51 55.34
CA THR A 128 -109.49 -85.44 54.87
C THR A 128 -109.41 -85.70 53.35
N PRO A 129 -108.93 -84.76 52.52
CA PRO A 129 -108.81 -84.93 51.07
C PRO A 129 -107.53 -85.68 50.69
N LEU A 130 -107.65 -86.83 50.03
CA LEU A 130 -106.53 -87.70 49.69
C LEU A 130 -106.17 -87.65 48.19
N SER A 131 -107.17 -87.71 47.30
CA SER A 131 -106.94 -87.76 45.85
C SER A 131 -108.05 -87.06 45.07
N GLN A 132 -107.74 -86.60 43.86
CA GLN A 132 -108.68 -85.90 42.98
C GLN A 132 -109.90 -86.77 42.66
N GLY A 133 -111.10 -86.26 42.90
CA GLY A 133 -112.35 -87.03 42.73
C GLY A 133 -113.55 -86.40 43.43
N SER A 134 -114.61 -87.18 43.63
CA SER A 134 -115.79 -86.81 44.42
C SER A 134 -116.32 -87.98 45.25
N THR A 135 -116.88 -87.71 46.43
CA THR A 135 -117.48 -88.69 47.33
C THR A 135 -118.63 -88.08 48.15
N ILE A 136 -119.52 -88.90 48.69
CA ILE A 136 -120.62 -88.49 49.58
C ILE A 136 -120.40 -89.07 50.97
N VAL A 137 -120.55 -88.22 52.01
CA VAL A 137 -120.61 -88.59 53.42
C VAL A 137 -122.08 -88.66 53.84
N SER A 138 -122.50 -89.77 54.43
CA SER A 138 -123.88 -89.98 54.92
C SER A 138 -123.92 -90.54 56.34
N ALA A 139 -125.07 -90.39 57.00
CA ALA A 139 -125.34 -90.87 58.35
C ALA A 139 -126.42 -91.96 58.39
N ALA A 140 -126.24 -92.98 59.25
CA ALA A 140 -127.21 -94.06 59.46
C ALA A 140 -127.37 -94.38 60.95
N VAL A 141 -128.60 -94.66 61.43
CA VAL A 141 -128.86 -95.01 62.84
C VAL A 141 -128.25 -96.37 63.17
N THR A 142 -127.41 -96.42 64.21
CA THR A 142 -126.84 -97.67 64.75
C THR A 142 -127.42 -98.03 66.13
N SER A 143 -127.89 -97.06 66.91
CA SER A 143 -128.70 -97.32 68.11
C SER A 143 -129.68 -96.18 68.38
N ASN A 144 -130.93 -96.50 68.70
CA ASN A 144 -131.91 -95.52 69.18
C ASN A 144 -132.75 -96.16 70.29
N ASN A 145 -132.69 -95.61 71.51
CA ASN A 145 -133.52 -96.03 72.64
C ASN A 145 -134.54 -94.96 73.07
N THR A 146 -134.70 -93.88 72.30
CA THR A 146 -135.59 -92.75 72.62
C THR A 146 -137.08 -93.12 72.54
N GLY A 147 -137.43 -94.15 71.77
CA GLY A 147 -138.82 -94.50 71.43
C GLY A 147 -139.47 -93.60 70.39
N GLY A 148 -138.82 -92.53 69.95
CA GLY A 148 -139.21 -91.72 68.79
C GLY A 148 -138.30 -91.99 67.59
N THR A 149 -138.62 -91.41 66.44
CA THR A 149 -137.83 -91.56 65.19
C THR A 149 -136.98 -90.32 64.90
N PHE A 150 -136.10 -90.42 63.88
CA PHE A 150 -135.26 -89.31 63.42
C PHE A 150 -135.11 -89.34 61.90
N ASN A 151 -135.05 -88.16 61.28
CA ASN A 151 -134.79 -87.99 59.84
C ASN A 151 -133.30 -87.66 59.61
N LEU A 152 -132.59 -88.47 58.84
CA LEU A 152 -131.14 -88.30 58.59
C LEU A 152 -130.78 -87.72 57.21
N ALA A 153 -131.76 -87.42 56.35
CA ALA A 153 -131.45 -86.87 55.03
C ALA A 153 -130.63 -85.55 55.08
N PRO A 154 -130.91 -84.59 55.99
CA PRO A 154 -130.13 -83.34 56.12
C PRO A 154 -128.69 -83.53 56.64
N ALA A 155 -128.31 -84.74 57.07
CA ALA A 155 -126.97 -85.06 57.57
C ALA A 155 -125.99 -85.55 56.48
N THR A 156 -126.40 -85.52 55.20
CA THR A 156 -125.67 -86.12 54.08
C THR A 156 -125.14 -85.04 53.14
N PHE A 157 -123.84 -85.06 52.81
CA PHE A 157 -123.17 -84.05 51.99
C PHE A 157 -122.08 -84.64 51.09
N GLN A 158 -121.76 -83.96 49.99
CA GLN A 158 -120.74 -84.33 49.00
C GLN A 158 -119.41 -83.60 49.26
N VAL A 159 -118.30 -84.19 48.80
CA VAL A 159 -116.93 -83.66 48.91
C VAL A 159 -116.25 -83.78 47.54
N ASN A 160 -115.61 -82.70 47.05
CA ASN A 160 -114.91 -82.66 45.76
C ASN A 160 -113.44 -82.27 45.95
N VAL A 161 -112.50 -82.89 45.20
CA VAL A 161 -111.05 -82.73 45.41
C VAL A 161 -110.29 -82.44 44.10
N ALA A 162 -109.35 -81.47 44.09
CA ALA A 162 -108.61 -80.96 42.92
C ALA A 162 -107.05 -81.08 42.98
N PRO A 163 -106.29 -80.94 41.86
CA PRO A 163 -104.83 -81.22 41.78
C PRO A 163 -103.84 -80.03 42.08
N PRO A 164 -102.49 -80.25 42.07
CA PRO A 164 -101.42 -79.27 42.45
C PRO A 164 -100.85 -78.33 41.34
N ALA A 165 -99.80 -77.53 41.64
CA ALA A 165 -99.28 -76.38 40.83
C ALA A 165 -97.71 -76.27 40.67
N PRO A 166 -97.15 -75.45 39.74
CA PRO A 166 -95.71 -75.45 39.29
C PRO A 166 -94.78 -74.26 39.74
N THR A 167 -93.55 -74.13 39.18
CA THR A 167 -92.39 -73.31 39.65
C THR A 167 -91.54 -72.61 38.54
N ASN A 168 -90.57 -71.72 38.88
CA ASN A 168 -89.77 -70.83 37.97
C ASN A 168 -88.22 -70.84 38.16
N THR A 169 -87.43 -70.24 37.24
CA THR A 169 -85.95 -70.11 37.23
C THR A 169 -85.45 -68.65 37.02
N ALA A 170 -84.13 -68.39 36.76
CA ALA A 170 -83.50 -67.06 36.82
C ALA A 170 -82.41 -66.78 35.73
N PRO A 171 -82.16 -65.50 35.35
CA PRO A 171 -81.39 -65.12 34.16
C PRO A 171 -79.86 -65.09 34.34
N THR A 172 -79.15 -65.06 33.21
CA THR A 172 -77.68 -64.91 33.12
C THR A 172 -77.27 -63.72 32.25
N LEU A 173 -76.12 -63.11 32.56
CA LEU A 173 -75.61 -61.90 31.88
C LEU A 173 -74.19 -62.09 31.33
N GLY A 174 -73.93 -61.51 30.15
CA GLY A 174 -72.60 -61.37 29.56
C GLY A 174 -72.41 -60.01 28.87
N ILE A 175 -71.22 -59.44 29.01
CA ILE A 175 -70.83 -58.16 28.36
C ILE A 175 -70.04 -58.46 27.09
N THR A 176 -70.38 -57.79 25.99
CA THR A 176 -69.67 -57.88 24.71
C THR A 176 -69.31 -56.49 24.16
N GLY A 177 -68.54 -56.45 23.07
CA GLY A 177 -67.95 -55.22 22.50
C GLY A 177 -66.63 -54.85 23.19
N VAL A 178 -66.63 -54.80 24.52
CA VAL A 178 -65.44 -54.59 25.36
C VAL A 178 -65.07 -55.85 26.15
N SER A 179 -63.77 -56.04 26.40
CA SER A 179 -63.21 -57.18 27.13
C SER A 179 -62.48 -56.76 28.39
N ALA A 180 -62.60 -57.55 29.46
CA ALA A 180 -61.98 -57.28 30.76
C ALA A 180 -60.44 -57.11 30.63
N GLY A 181 -59.91 -56.05 31.23
CA GLY A 181 -58.48 -55.72 31.22
C GLY A 181 -57.90 -55.33 29.85
N SER A 182 -58.71 -55.27 28.79
CA SER A 182 -58.24 -54.91 27.45
C SER A 182 -58.04 -53.40 27.30
N SER A 183 -57.13 -53.00 26.42
CA SER A 183 -56.83 -51.59 26.13
C SER A 183 -57.33 -51.19 24.74
N TYR A 184 -57.97 -50.02 24.65
CA TYR A 184 -58.50 -49.44 23.42
C TYR A 184 -58.02 -47.99 23.28
N SER A 185 -57.56 -47.60 22.09
CA SER A 185 -57.14 -46.21 21.85
C SER A 185 -58.30 -45.23 22.06
N LYS A 186 -58.01 -44.04 22.61
CA LYS A 186 -59.00 -42.97 22.77
C LYS A 186 -59.69 -42.66 21.43
N GLY A 187 -61.03 -42.56 21.46
CA GLY A 187 -61.87 -42.42 20.27
C GLY A 187 -62.16 -43.72 19.49
N ALA A 188 -61.49 -44.84 19.80
CA ALA A 188 -61.65 -46.14 19.14
C ALA A 188 -62.23 -47.24 20.07
N VAL A 189 -62.75 -46.87 21.25
CA VAL A 189 -63.40 -47.79 22.20
C VAL A 189 -64.69 -48.36 21.57
N PRO A 190 -64.84 -49.70 21.45
CA PRO A 190 -66.08 -50.30 20.96
C PRO A 190 -67.26 -50.06 21.91
N ALA A 191 -68.48 -50.02 21.37
CA ALA A 191 -69.68 -49.89 22.20
C ALA A 191 -69.88 -51.16 23.06
N ALA A 192 -69.94 -50.98 24.38
CA ALA A 192 -70.21 -52.04 25.35
C ALA A 192 -71.69 -52.44 25.35
N VAL A 193 -71.99 -53.73 25.25
CA VAL A 193 -73.35 -54.27 25.14
C VAL A 193 -73.59 -55.35 26.19
N CYS A 194 -74.71 -55.22 26.91
CA CYS A 194 -75.28 -56.23 27.78
C CYS A 194 -76.05 -57.26 26.96
N ASN A 195 -75.85 -58.53 27.26
CA ASN A 195 -76.54 -59.66 26.65
C ASN A 195 -77.12 -60.52 27.77
N VAL A 196 -78.43 -60.72 27.73
CA VAL A 196 -79.18 -61.53 28.69
C VAL A 196 -79.52 -62.86 28.05
N THR A 197 -79.34 -63.95 28.80
CA THR A 197 -79.87 -65.27 28.45
C THR A 197 -80.66 -65.84 29.61
N ASP A 198 -81.96 -66.03 29.37
CA ASP A 198 -82.89 -66.73 30.26
C ASP A 198 -83.52 -67.93 29.53
N THR A 199 -84.00 -68.92 30.28
CA THR A 199 -84.55 -70.18 29.72
C THR A 199 -86.06 -70.09 29.47
N GLU A 200 -86.77 -69.26 30.24
CA GLU A 200 -88.22 -69.09 30.21
C GLU A 200 -88.63 -67.84 29.43
N ASP A 201 -87.99 -66.70 29.69
CA ASP A 201 -88.31 -65.39 29.07
C ASP A 201 -87.54 -65.13 27.76
N GLY A 202 -86.40 -65.83 27.56
CA GLY A 202 -85.58 -65.76 26.35
C GLY A 202 -84.53 -64.63 26.32
N PRO A 203 -83.81 -64.47 25.19
CA PRO A 203 -82.64 -63.58 25.14
C PRO A 203 -83.00 -62.12 24.83
N SER A 204 -82.32 -61.18 25.49
CA SER A 204 -82.41 -59.74 25.22
C SER A 204 -81.04 -59.05 25.22
N THR A 205 -80.93 -57.87 24.59
CA THR A 205 -79.68 -57.10 24.53
C THR A 205 -79.94 -55.60 24.66
N PHE A 206 -79.02 -54.89 25.33
CA PHE A 206 -79.10 -53.43 25.56
C PHE A 206 -77.71 -52.81 25.79
N PRO A 207 -77.53 -51.47 25.64
CA PRO A 207 -76.24 -50.83 25.88
C PRO A 207 -75.82 -50.93 27.36
N ALA A 208 -74.54 -51.17 27.63
CA ALA A 208 -74.01 -51.17 28.99
C ALA A 208 -73.91 -49.75 29.57
N THR A 209 -74.12 -49.62 30.87
CA THR A 209 -73.91 -48.35 31.59
C THR A 209 -72.42 -48.14 31.79
N LEU A 210 -71.86 -47.07 31.22
CA LEU A 210 -70.46 -46.71 31.36
C LEU A 210 -70.24 -45.82 32.59
N GLY A 211 -69.30 -46.20 33.45
CA GLY A 211 -68.80 -45.35 34.53
C GLY A 211 -67.97 -44.17 34.02
N ALA A 212 -67.56 -43.29 34.93
CA ALA A 212 -66.55 -42.28 34.61
C ALA A 212 -65.21 -42.95 34.24
N VAL A 213 -64.41 -42.30 33.38
CA VAL A 213 -63.00 -42.67 33.21
C VAL A 213 -62.25 -42.31 34.49
N THR A 214 -61.29 -43.14 34.89
CA THR A 214 -60.54 -43.01 36.15
C THR A 214 -59.05 -43.23 35.93
N GLY A 215 -58.23 -42.44 36.62
CA GLY A 215 -56.77 -42.42 36.45
C GLY A 215 -56.22 -40.99 36.40
N PRO A 216 -54.90 -40.82 36.26
CA PRO A 216 -54.27 -39.50 36.23
C PRO A 216 -54.77 -38.59 35.09
N ASP A 217 -54.91 -39.14 33.89
CA ASP A 217 -55.36 -38.43 32.69
C ASP A 217 -56.88 -38.55 32.45
N ALA A 218 -57.67 -38.90 33.47
CA ALA A 218 -59.13 -39.08 33.33
C ALA A 218 -59.84 -37.83 32.79
N ALA A 219 -59.28 -36.63 33.01
CA ALA A 219 -59.78 -35.37 32.48
C ALA A 219 -59.59 -35.21 30.95
N THR A 220 -58.60 -35.87 30.35
CA THR A 220 -58.42 -35.92 28.88
C THR A 220 -59.23 -37.06 28.25
N GLY A 221 -59.77 -37.98 29.06
CA GLY A 221 -60.48 -39.19 28.64
C GLY A 221 -59.60 -40.44 28.52
N VAL A 222 -58.36 -40.40 29.02
CA VAL A 222 -57.44 -41.57 29.09
C VAL A 222 -57.47 -42.15 30.51
N GLY A 223 -57.45 -43.49 30.64
CA GLY A 223 -57.55 -44.17 31.93
C GLY A 223 -58.50 -45.37 31.92
N SER A 224 -58.79 -45.95 33.09
CA SER A 224 -59.66 -47.12 33.22
C SER A 224 -61.14 -46.72 33.28
N GLN A 225 -62.00 -47.46 32.57
CA GLN A 225 -63.45 -47.26 32.55
C GLN A 225 -64.16 -48.61 32.74
N THR A 226 -65.26 -48.60 33.48
CA THR A 226 -66.08 -49.80 33.77
C THR A 226 -67.38 -49.76 32.99
N ALA A 227 -67.75 -50.88 32.37
CA ALA A 227 -69.07 -51.14 31.82
C ALA A 227 -69.86 -52.05 32.76
N SER A 228 -71.10 -51.68 33.07
CA SER A 228 -71.99 -52.41 33.98
C SER A 228 -73.33 -52.73 33.31
N CYS A 229 -73.89 -53.88 33.70
CA CYS A 229 -75.13 -54.45 33.20
C CYS A 229 -75.94 -55.03 34.37
N ASP A 230 -77.18 -54.60 34.52
CA ASP A 230 -78.10 -55.02 35.58
C ASP A 230 -79.45 -55.36 34.94
N TYR A 231 -80.07 -56.47 35.34
CA TYR A 231 -81.32 -56.95 34.73
C TYR A 231 -82.18 -57.75 35.72
N THR A 232 -83.50 -57.67 35.56
CA THR A 232 -84.50 -58.46 36.29
C THR A 232 -85.43 -59.11 35.28
N ASP A 233 -85.75 -60.39 35.46
CA ASP A 233 -86.72 -61.14 34.64
C ASP A 233 -88.19 -60.76 34.97
N ASP A 234 -89.16 -61.26 34.17
CA ASP A 234 -90.59 -61.02 34.44
C ASP A 234 -91.10 -61.83 35.65
N GLY A 235 -90.32 -62.78 36.16
CA GLY A 235 -90.54 -63.54 37.40
C GLY A 235 -90.08 -62.82 38.69
N GLY A 236 -89.31 -61.74 38.58
CA GLY A 236 -88.77 -60.94 39.68
C GLY A 236 -87.38 -61.35 40.21
N LEU A 237 -86.61 -62.18 39.49
CA LEU A 237 -85.23 -62.54 39.86
C LEU A 237 -84.19 -61.72 39.08
N HIS A 238 -83.06 -61.41 39.72
CA HIS A 238 -82.15 -60.35 39.32
C HIS A 238 -80.70 -60.83 39.14
N ALA A 239 -80.05 -60.37 38.07
CA ALA A 239 -78.64 -60.59 37.77
C ALA A 239 -77.91 -59.26 37.51
N ALA A 240 -76.63 -59.21 37.87
CA ALA A 240 -75.73 -58.08 37.58
C ALA A 240 -74.35 -58.57 37.13
N ALA A 241 -73.72 -57.82 36.22
CA ALA A 241 -72.38 -58.07 35.70
C ALA A 241 -71.66 -56.75 35.42
N SER A 242 -70.35 -56.71 35.64
CA SER A 242 -69.51 -55.56 35.25
C SER A 242 -68.09 -56.00 34.86
N LEU A 243 -67.43 -55.21 34.01
CA LEU A 243 -66.01 -55.36 33.71
C LEU A 243 -65.35 -54.00 33.45
N SER A 244 -64.04 -53.92 33.73
CA SER A 244 -63.24 -52.73 33.44
C SER A 244 -62.30 -52.97 32.26
N TYR A 245 -62.14 -51.96 31.43
CA TYR A 245 -61.18 -51.86 30.33
C TYR A 245 -60.40 -50.55 30.44
N ASN A 246 -59.35 -50.39 29.65
CA ASN A 246 -58.53 -49.19 29.63
C ASN A 246 -58.71 -48.42 28.32
N ILE A 247 -58.92 -47.12 28.43
CA ILE A 247 -58.72 -46.19 27.33
C ILE A 247 -57.26 -45.75 27.38
N VAL A 248 -56.52 -45.99 26.31
CA VAL A 248 -55.10 -45.62 26.19
C VAL A 248 -54.91 -44.50 25.19
N ASP A 249 -53.87 -43.71 25.42
CA ASP A 249 -53.32 -42.81 24.42
C ASP A 249 -52.73 -43.61 23.24
N ALA A 250 -52.69 -42.99 22.06
CA ALA A 250 -52.11 -43.52 20.84
C ALA A 250 -51.39 -42.44 19.99
N THR A 251 -51.19 -41.25 20.55
CA THR A 251 -50.48 -40.13 19.94
C THR A 251 -49.19 -39.85 20.69
N ALA A 252 -48.06 -39.82 20.00
CA ALA A 252 -46.81 -39.35 20.59
C ALA A 252 -46.81 -37.81 20.73
N PRO A 253 -46.03 -37.22 21.66
CA PRO A 253 -45.95 -35.78 21.83
C PRO A 253 -45.51 -35.04 20.55
N GLY A 254 -46.01 -33.82 20.37
CA GLY A 254 -45.48 -32.88 19.39
C GLY A 254 -44.29 -32.09 19.94
N ILE A 255 -43.27 -31.86 19.12
CA ILE A 255 -42.12 -31.00 19.45
C ILE A 255 -41.94 -29.97 18.32
N SER A 256 -41.76 -28.71 18.69
CA SER A 256 -41.31 -27.63 17.81
C SER A 256 -40.42 -26.65 18.59
N TYR A 257 -39.73 -25.75 17.89
CA TYR A 257 -38.96 -24.68 18.51
C TYR A 257 -39.14 -23.36 17.76
N THR A 258 -38.79 -22.26 18.42
CA THR A 258 -38.58 -20.97 17.76
C THR A 258 -37.21 -20.40 18.14
N LEU A 259 -36.66 -19.57 17.25
CA LEU A 259 -35.45 -18.78 17.49
C LEU A 259 -35.82 -17.29 17.49
N SER A 260 -35.20 -16.51 18.37
CA SER A 260 -35.32 -15.05 18.38
C SER A 260 -33.93 -14.43 18.54
N PRO A 261 -33.37 -13.76 17.50
CA PRO A 261 -33.95 -13.57 16.16
C PRO A 261 -34.14 -14.89 15.37
N VAL A 262 -35.10 -14.89 14.45
CA VAL A 262 -35.53 -16.09 13.67
C VAL A 262 -34.49 -16.51 12.62
N ALA A 263 -33.64 -15.59 12.18
CA ALA A 263 -32.64 -15.80 11.16
C ALA A 263 -31.29 -15.16 11.56
N PRO A 264 -30.15 -15.76 11.17
CA PRO A 264 -28.81 -15.21 11.40
C PRO A 264 -28.67 -13.75 10.95
N ASP A 265 -28.14 -12.91 11.83
CA ASP A 265 -27.82 -11.49 11.56
C ASP A 265 -26.36 -11.29 11.12
N GLY A 266 -25.59 -12.37 10.99
CA GLY A 266 -24.25 -12.43 10.40
C GLY A 266 -24.18 -13.21 9.08
N LEU A 267 -22.96 -13.40 8.59
CA LEU A 267 -22.63 -14.18 7.39
C LEU A 267 -22.60 -15.68 7.68
N ASN A 268 -22.62 -16.52 6.63
CA ASN A 268 -22.38 -17.98 6.71
C ASN A 268 -23.23 -18.78 7.73
N GLY A 269 -24.38 -18.23 8.14
CA GLY A 269 -25.28 -18.82 9.13
C GLY A 269 -24.89 -18.55 10.59
N TRP A 270 -24.02 -17.58 10.86
CA TRP A 270 -23.66 -17.11 12.20
C TRP A 270 -24.61 -16.02 12.69
N TYR A 271 -25.03 -16.11 13.95
CA TYR A 271 -25.61 -14.98 14.66
C TYR A 271 -24.47 -14.15 15.28
N ARG A 272 -24.55 -12.82 15.17
CA ARG A 272 -23.64 -11.88 15.85
C ARG A 272 -24.27 -11.39 17.16
N SER A 273 -25.57 -11.13 17.12
CA SER A 273 -26.41 -10.92 18.29
C SER A 273 -26.58 -12.20 19.12
N GLU A 274 -27.10 -12.06 20.35
CA GLU A 274 -27.56 -13.19 21.15
C GLU A 274 -28.85 -13.81 20.60
N VAL A 275 -29.05 -15.13 20.84
CA VAL A 275 -30.22 -15.88 20.34
C VAL A 275 -30.95 -16.56 21.48
N TYR A 276 -32.24 -16.32 21.61
CA TYR A 276 -33.13 -17.15 22.42
C TYR A 276 -33.62 -18.35 21.62
N LEU A 277 -33.47 -19.55 22.19
CA LEU A 277 -34.10 -20.79 21.75
C LEU A 277 -35.22 -21.14 22.73
N ASP A 278 -36.44 -21.33 22.21
CA ASP A 278 -37.66 -21.66 22.94
C ASP A 278 -38.24 -22.98 22.38
N TRP A 279 -38.50 -23.96 23.25
CA TRP A 279 -38.99 -25.30 22.90
C TRP A 279 -40.47 -25.46 23.28
N THR A 280 -41.33 -25.53 22.27
CA THR A 280 -42.74 -25.86 22.48
C THR A 280 -42.96 -27.37 22.34
N VAL A 281 -43.29 -28.03 23.45
CA VAL A 281 -43.70 -29.45 23.49
C VAL A 281 -45.19 -29.55 23.83
N THR A 282 -45.94 -30.36 23.08
CA THR A 282 -47.38 -30.52 23.23
C THR A 282 -47.78 -31.98 23.45
N GLU A 283 -48.42 -32.26 24.58
CA GLU A 283 -49.12 -33.51 24.88
C GLU A 283 -50.53 -33.15 25.39
N GLY A 284 -51.55 -33.81 24.85
CA GLY A 284 -52.95 -33.50 25.12
C GLY A 284 -53.77 -34.69 25.65
N ASP A 285 -53.25 -35.91 25.53
CA ASP A 285 -53.96 -37.15 25.82
C ASP A 285 -53.39 -37.88 27.04
N SER A 286 -52.06 -37.99 27.20
CA SER A 286 -51.44 -38.54 28.44
C SER A 286 -50.40 -37.63 29.13
N PRO A 287 -50.72 -36.33 29.38
CA PRO A 287 -49.78 -35.37 29.95
C PRO A 287 -49.22 -35.74 31.33
N SER A 288 -49.91 -36.58 32.12
CA SER A 288 -49.37 -37.09 33.40
C SER A 288 -48.13 -37.97 33.24
N THR A 289 -47.89 -38.49 32.03
CA THR A 289 -46.76 -39.36 31.69
C THR A 289 -45.74 -38.71 30.76
N LEU A 290 -45.87 -37.41 30.46
CA LEU A 290 -44.94 -36.67 29.63
C LEU A 290 -43.56 -36.56 30.30
N ALA A 291 -42.56 -37.23 29.74
CA ALA A 291 -41.15 -37.08 30.07
C ALA A 291 -40.43 -36.28 28.99
N LEU A 292 -39.62 -35.29 29.41
CA LEU A 292 -38.84 -34.43 28.54
C LEU A 292 -37.34 -34.69 28.73
N THR A 293 -36.54 -34.53 27.67
CA THR A 293 -35.08 -34.62 27.70
C THR A 293 -34.49 -33.60 26.73
N GLY A 294 -33.63 -32.70 27.24
CA GLY A 294 -32.96 -31.66 26.44
C GLY A 294 -33.82 -30.46 26.01
N CYS A 295 -35.15 -30.55 26.17
CA CYS A 295 -36.14 -29.50 25.93
C CYS A 295 -36.03 -28.35 26.96
N THR A 296 -34.94 -27.60 26.91
CA THR A 296 -34.63 -26.51 27.83
C THR A 296 -34.50 -25.21 27.04
N ASP A 297 -35.36 -24.24 27.33
CA ASP A 297 -35.31 -22.89 26.78
C ASP A 297 -34.04 -22.18 27.27
N GLN A 298 -33.32 -21.50 26.38
CA GLN A 298 -32.03 -20.92 26.72
C GLN A 298 -31.59 -19.78 25.81
N LEU A 299 -30.75 -18.91 26.38
CA LEU A 299 -30.11 -17.79 25.70
C LEU A 299 -28.68 -18.19 25.28
N VAL A 300 -28.44 -18.24 23.98
CA VAL A 300 -27.11 -18.34 23.37
C VAL A 300 -26.51 -16.93 23.27
N SER A 301 -25.92 -16.46 24.36
CA SER A 301 -25.25 -15.15 24.45
C SER A 301 -23.73 -15.21 24.30
N VAL A 302 -23.11 -16.36 24.59
CA VAL A 302 -21.66 -16.59 24.50
C VAL A 302 -21.27 -17.03 23.08
N ASP A 303 -20.11 -16.59 22.62
CA ASP A 303 -19.57 -16.97 21.31
C ASP A 303 -19.17 -18.46 21.30
N GLN A 304 -19.63 -19.18 20.28
CA GLN A 304 -19.49 -20.63 20.15
C GLN A 304 -19.51 -21.07 18.67
N VAL A 305 -18.67 -22.05 18.36
CA VAL A 305 -18.82 -22.89 17.15
C VAL A 305 -20.17 -23.62 17.16
N SER A 306 -20.55 -24.20 16.01
CA SER A 306 -21.83 -24.90 15.81
C SER A 306 -22.15 -25.89 16.93
N ALA A 307 -23.10 -25.55 17.79
CA ALA A 307 -23.57 -26.38 18.89
C ALA A 307 -24.98 -26.90 18.62
N ASP A 308 -25.20 -28.19 18.84
CA ASP A 308 -26.48 -28.86 18.60
C ASP A 308 -27.32 -28.88 19.89
N TYR A 309 -28.44 -28.17 19.86
CA TYR A 309 -29.47 -28.20 20.90
C TYR A 309 -30.55 -29.18 20.47
N SER A 310 -30.97 -30.10 21.34
CA SER A 310 -31.97 -31.09 20.96
C SER A 310 -32.99 -31.37 22.07
N CYS A 311 -34.22 -31.61 21.64
CA CYS A 311 -35.35 -31.95 22.49
C CYS A 311 -35.94 -33.30 22.07
N ALA A 312 -36.13 -34.17 23.05
CA ALA A 312 -36.87 -35.43 22.93
C ALA A 312 -37.96 -35.48 24.00
N ALA A 313 -39.13 -36.01 23.64
CA ALA A 313 -40.29 -36.11 24.52
C ALA A 313 -40.98 -37.46 24.33
N SER A 314 -41.50 -38.02 25.40
CA SER A 314 -42.27 -39.28 25.37
C SER A 314 -43.41 -39.25 26.37
N SER A 315 -44.52 -39.92 26.02
CA SER A 315 -45.71 -40.10 26.84
C SER A 315 -46.19 -41.55 26.72
N SER A 316 -47.34 -41.88 27.32
CA SER A 316 -47.96 -43.20 27.16
C SER A 316 -48.44 -43.46 25.73
N GLY A 317 -48.69 -42.41 24.94
CA GLY A 317 -49.05 -42.53 23.52
C GLY A 317 -47.87 -42.75 22.58
N GLY A 318 -46.63 -42.54 23.04
CA GLY A 318 -45.42 -42.88 22.30
C GLY A 318 -44.25 -41.92 22.53
N SER A 319 -43.20 -42.06 21.73
CA SER A 319 -42.04 -41.14 21.74
C SER A 319 -42.04 -40.28 20.48
N ALA A 320 -41.83 -38.98 20.65
CA ALA A 320 -41.62 -38.04 19.56
C ALA A 320 -40.26 -38.31 18.88
N ALA A 321 -40.16 -37.98 17.59
CA ALA A 321 -38.85 -37.94 16.93
C ALA A 321 -38.04 -36.75 17.48
N GLN A 322 -36.84 -37.01 18.00
CA GLN A 322 -35.94 -35.99 18.54
C GLN A 322 -35.74 -34.86 17.52
N GLN A 323 -35.99 -33.63 17.95
CA GLN A 323 -35.72 -32.43 17.15
C GLN A 323 -34.36 -31.86 17.56
N THR A 324 -33.57 -31.43 16.59
CA THR A 324 -32.25 -30.82 16.81
C THR A 324 -32.13 -29.53 16.00
N VAL A 325 -31.55 -28.51 16.61
CA VAL A 325 -31.21 -27.23 15.97
C VAL A 325 -29.75 -26.88 16.27
N SER A 326 -28.97 -26.67 15.22
CA SER A 326 -27.57 -26.26 15.31
C SER A 326 -27.48 -24.72 15.32
N ILE A 327 -26.91 -24.13 16.38
CA ILE A 327 -26.74 -22.68 16.48
C ILE A 327 -25.25 -22.34 16.53
N LYS A 328 -24.83 -21.45 15.63
CA LYS A 328 -23.51 -20.81 15.61
C LYS A 328 -23.68 -19.35 16.05
N LYS A 329 -22.90 -18.89 17.03
CA LYS A 329 -22.99 -17.52 17.52
C LYS A 329 -21.59 -16.96 17.69
N ASP A 330 -21.32 -15.79 17.13
CA ASP A 330 -20.03 -15.10 17.23
C ASP A 330 -20.23 -13.60 17.02
N GLY A 331 -20.14 -12.82 18.08
CA GLY A 331 -20.20 -11.36 18.06
C GLY A 331 -18.85 -10.69 18.33
N THR A 332 -17.75 -11.43 18.32
CA THR A 332 -16.40 -10.90 18.59
C THR A 332 -15.73 -10.49 17.28
N ALA A 333 -15.29 -9.23 17.17
CA ALA A 333 -14.56 -8.76 16.01
C ALA A 333 -13.10 -9.27 16.01
N PRO A 334 -12.50 -9.57 14.83
CA PRO A 334 -11.19 -10.20 14.76
C PRO A 334 -10.07 -9.30 15.30
N GLY A 335 -9.17 -9.85 16.11
CA GLY A 335 -7.95 -9.17 16.54
C GLY A 335 -6.98 -9.00 15.36
N VAL A 336 -6.42 -7.79 15.22
CA VAL A 336 -5.51 -7.43 14.13
C VAL A 336 -4.16 -6.99 14.70
N GLU A 337 -3.07 -7.51 14.14
CA GLU A 337 -1.70 -7.15 14.51
C GLU A 337 -0.80 -6.94 13.28
N TYR A 338 0.28 -6.18 13.43
CA TYR A 338 1.35 -6.07 12.43
C TYR A 338 2.33 -7.24 12.60
N THR A 339 2.69 -7.92 11.50
CA THR A 339 3.57 -9.10 11.55
C THR A 339 4.86 -8.99 10.73
N SER A 340 4.86 -8.31 9.59
CA SER A 340 6.08 -8.14 8.77
C SER A 340 5.92 -7.03 7.73
N ALA A 341 7.02 -6.62 7.08
CA ALA A 341 6.99 -5.71 5.95
C ALA A 341 7.97 -6.13 4.85
N SER A 342 7.80 -5.56 3.66
CA SER A 342 8.74 -5.73 2.53
C SER A 342 8.89 -4.44 1.74
N GLY A 343 10.07 -4.23 1.17
CA GLY A 343 10.48 -3.06 0.39
C GLY A 343 11.97 -3.18 0.05
N THR A 344 12.52 -2.22 -0.68
CA THR A 344 13.97 -2.13 -0.89
C THR A 344 14.63 -1.58 0.37
N GLU A 345 15.27 -2.45 1.15
CA GLU A 345 16.08 -2.02 2.29
C GLU A 345 17.26 -1.16 1.82
N GLY A 346 17.40 -0.01 2.47
CA GLY A 346 18.52 0.91 2.29
C GLY A 346 19.49 0.87 3.47
N ASN A 347 20.24 1.95 3.63
CA ASN A 347 21.16 2.15 4.75
C ASN A 347 20.42 2.62 6.01
N ASN A 348 21.06 2.45 7.18
CA ASN A 348 20.65 3.02 8.48
C ASN A 348 19.19 2.75 8.93
N GLY A 349 18.58 1.68 8.41
CA GLY A 349 17.20 1.29 8.68
C GLY A 349 16.14 2.09 7.92
N TRP A 350 16.52 2.75 6.82
CA TRP A 350 15.59 3.34 5.84
C TRP A 350 15.22 2.33 4.75
N TYR A 351 14.09 2.58 4.07
CA TYR A 351 13.71 1.95 2.82
C TYR A 351 13.79 2.95 1.66
N THR A 352 14.38 2.53 0.54
CA THR A 352 14.50 3.30 -0.72
C THR A 352 13.38 3.01 -1.72
N SER A 353 12.29 2.39 -1.23
CA SER A 353 11.03 2.20 -1.95
C SER A 353 9.86 2.41 -1.00
N ASP A 354 8.64 2.43 -1.53
CA ASP A 354 7.47 2.24 -0.69
C ASP A 354 7.53 0.87 0.02
N VAL A 355 7.03 0.84 1.25
CA VAL A 355 7.05 -0.31 2.16
C VAL A 355 5.66 -0.91 2.23
N THR A 356 5.54 -2.20 1.92
CA THR A 356 4.31 -2.97 2.04
C THR A 356 4.31 -3.72 3.36
N ALA A 357 3.57 -3.19 4.33
CA ALA A 357 3.32 -3.82 5.63
C ALA A 357 2.25 -4.91 5.50
N THR A 358 2.46 -6.02 6.21
CA THR A 358 1.55 -7.15 6.33
C THR A 358 0.97 -7.17 7.75
N PHE A 359 -0.34 -7.33 7.80
CA PHE A 359 -1.12 -7.45 9.03
C PHE A 359 -1.78 -8.83 9.06
N THR A 360 -1.86 -9.41 10.25
CA THR A 360 -2.51 -10.69 10.50
C THR A 360 -3.83 -10.45 11.22
N GLY A 361 -4.90 -11.06 10.72
CA GLY A 361 -6.20 -11.12 11.37
C GLY A 361 -6.36 -12.45 12.09
N THR A 362 -6.90 -12.42 13.31
CA THR A 362 -7.17 -13.61 14.13
C THR A 362 -8.56 -13.51 14.74
N ASP A 363 -9.28 -14.62 14.74
CA ASP A 363 -10.48 -14.81 15.56
C ASP A 363 -10.49 -16.25 16.09
N ALA A 364 -11.13 -16.45 17.25
CA ALA A 364 -11.17 -17.70 17.99
C ALA A 364 -12.44 -18.55 17.73
N THR A 365 -13.51 -17.99 17.14
CA THR A 365 -14.83 -18.62 17.08
C THR A 365 -15.27 -18.93 15.65
N SER A 366 -15.46 -17.94 14.79
CA SER A 366 -15.75 -18.12 13.36
C SER A 366 -14.49 -18.12 12.49
N GLY A 367 -13.40 -17.55 13.01
CA GLY A 367 -12.12 -17.39 12.33
C GLY A 367 -12.12 -16.22 11.34
N PRO A 368 -10.93 -15.69 10.99
CA PRO A 368 -10.82 -14.55 10.09
C PRO A 368 -11.26 -14.91 8.66
N ALA A 369 -11.93 -14.00 7.95
CA ALA A 369 -12.29 -14.17 6.55
C ALA A 369 -11.06 -14.07 5.62
N SER A 370 -10.04 -13.31 6.03
CA SER A 370 -8.67 -13.41 5.51
C SER A 370 -7.68 -13.40 6.66
N ALA A 371 -6.82 -14.41 6.73
CA ALA A 371 -5.80 -14.51 7.78
C ALA A 371 -4.74 -13.40 7.69
N THR A 372 -4.48 -12.85 6.50
CA THR A 372 -3.57 -11.73 6.30
C THR A 372 -4.11 -10.73 5.27
N GLN A 373 -3.70 -9.47 5.40
CA GLN A 373 -3.86 -8.41 4.41
C GLN A 373 -2.65 -7.48 4.44
N THR A 374 -2.46 -6.70 3.38
CA THR A 374 -1.35 -5.75 3.27
C THR A 374 -1.83 -4.32 3.06
N ALA A 375 -1.00 -3.36 3.47
CA ALA A 375 -1.12 -1.96 3.09
C ALA A 375 0.29 -1.42 2.76
N THR A 376 0.36 -0.49 1.81
CA THR A 376 1.63 0.08 1.33
C THR A 376 1.75 1.54 1.77
N SER A 377 2.96 1.96 2.15
CA SER A 377 3.27 3.34 2.51
C SER A 377 2.98 4.31 1.35
N SER A 378 2.83 5.59 1.69
CA SER A 378 2.81 6.68 0.71
C SER A 378 3.57 7.89 1.25
N GLY A 379 4.12 8.70 0.35
CA GLY A 379 5.07 9.75 0.73
C GLY A 379 6.41 9.18 1.20
N GLU A 380 7.14 9.97 2.00
CA GLU A 380 8.43 9.63 2.59
C GLU A 380 8.63 10.46 3.88
N GLY A 381 9.59 10.06 4.71
CA GLY A 381 9.81 10.62 6.06
C GLY A 381 10.43 9.62 7.03
N SER A 382 10.89 10.12 8.18
CA SER A 382 11.51 9.31 9.24
C SER A 382 10.52 8.51 10.11
N ASP A 383 9.22 8.72 9.93
CA ASP A 383 8.12 8.12 10.71
C ASP A 383 6.87 7.93 9.83
N VAL A 384 7.01 7.26 8.68
CA VAL A 384 5.89 6.97 7.77
C VAL A 384 5.06 5.83 8.34
N VAL A 385 3.93 6.18 8.96
CA VAL A 385 3.01 5.22 9.58
C VAL A 385 2.13 4.53 8.52
N VAL A 386 2.18 3.21 8.46
CA VAL A 386 1.24 2.37 7.71
C VAL A 386 0.19 1.81 8.66
N GLN A 387 -1.08 2.01 8.31
CA GLN A 387 -2.26 1.56 9.05
C GLN A 387 -2.80 0.24 8.47
N SER A 388 -3.38 -0.61 9.31
CA SER A 388 -3.99 -1.87 8.86
C SER A 388 -5.23 -1.61 7.98
N PRO A 389 -5.49 -2.45 6.96
CA PRO A 389 -6.83 -2.57 6.38
C PRO A 389 -7.87 -2.95 7.44
N ALA A 390 -9.16 -2.82 7.10
CA ALA A 390 -10.23 -3.40 7.91
C ALA A 390 -10.26 -4.92 7.73
N PHE A 391 -10.50 -5.66 8.81
CA PHE A 391 -10.59 -7.13 8.81
C PHE A 391 -11.99 -7.58 9.22
N THR A 392 -12.53 -8.57 8.52
CA THR A 392 -13.75 -9.27 8.91
C THR A 392 -13.46 -10.72 9.28
N ASP A 393 -14.31 -11.29 10.11
CA ASP A 393 -14.37 -12.74 10.38
C ASP A 393 -15.38 -13.45 9.46
N ASN A 394 -15.58 -14.76 9.66
CA ASN A 394 -16.56 -15.53 8.90
C ASN A 394 -18.01 -15.36 9.40
N ALA A 395 -18.23 -14.73 10.54
CA ALA A 395 -19.54 -14.30 11.04
C ALA A 395 -19.97 -12.92 10.52
N GLY A 396 -19.06 -12.15 9.95
CA GLY A 396 -19.28 -10.77 9.51
C GLY A 396 -19.17 -9.72 10.62
N ASN A 397 -18.44 -9.97 11.71
CA ASN A 397 -17.97 -8.88 12.56
C ASN A 397 -16.78 -8.18 11.87
N GLU A 398 -16.58 -6.88 12.14
CA GLU A 398 -15.55 -6.07 11.48
C GLU A 398 -14.70 -5.33 12.51
N THR A 399 -13.38 -5.49 12.40
CA THR A 399 -12.40 -4.62 13.02
C THR A 399 -11.96 -3.58 11.99
N ALA A 400 -12.26 -2.32 12.26
CA ALA A 400 -12.06 -1.20 11.34
C ALA A 400 -10.58 -0.98 10.95
N ALA A 401 -10.37 -0.34 9.81
CA ALA A 401 -9.03 0.04 9.33
C ALA A 401 -8.31 0.96 10.34
N GLY A 402 -7.01 0.74 10.52
CA GLY A 402 -6.18 1.45 11.51
C GLY A 402 -6.27 0.91 12.94
N ALA A 403 -6.86 -0.27 13.16
CA ALA A 403 -6.80 -0.95 14.46
C ALA A 403 -5.37 -1.36 14.87
N ALA A 404 -4.50 -1.64 13.88
CA ALA A 404 -3.08 -1.85 14.07
C ALA A 404 -2.28 -0.94 13.12
N SER A 405 -1.04 -0.60 13.51
CA SER A 405 -0.13 0.18 12.66
C SER A 405 1.34 -0.07 12.97
N HIS A 406 2.21 0.31 12.04
CA HIS A 406 3.66 0.32 12.23
C HIS A 406 4.27 1.51 11.49
N SER A 407 5.37 2.07 12.00
CA SER A 407 6.08 3.16 11.33
C SER A 407 7.39 2.72 10.70
N PHE A 408 7.70 3.33 9.56
CA PHE A 408 8.89 3.04 8.78
C PHE A 408 9.63 4.33 8.44
N LYS A 409 10.95 4.24 8.41
CA LYS A 409 11.78 5.24 7.76
C LYS A 409 11.76 4.97 6.26
N VAL A 410 11.23 5.89 5.46
CA VAL A 410 11.14 5.77 4.01
C VAL A 410 11.74 7.01 3.40
N ASP A 411 12.64 6.85 2.43
CA ASP A 411 13.25 7.96 1.69
C ASP A 411 13.63 7.47 0.29
N LYS A 412 12.99 8.03 -0.74
CA LYS A 412 13.18 7.64 -2.14
C LYS A 412 13.90 8.74 -2.94
N THR A 413 14.29 9.83 -2.29
CA THR A 413 14.78 11.04 -2.95
C THR A 413 16.31 11.10 -2.87
N ALA A 414 16.98 10.88 -4.00
CA ALA A 414 18.42 11.03 -4.09
C ALA A 414 18.86 12.49 -3.81
N PRO A 415 20.00 12.72 -3.13
CA PRO A 415 20.39 14.04 -2.65
C PRO A 415 20.63 15.02 -3.80
N GLY A 416 20.13 16.25 -3.66
CA GLY A 416 20.50 17.37 -4.53
C GLY A 416 21.97 17.71 -4.38
N VAL A 417 22.66 17.97 -5.50
CA VAL A 417 24.09 18.28 -5.54
C VAL A 417 24.31 19.61 -6.23
N GLU A 418 25.12 20.47 -5.63
CA GLU A 418 25.48 21.79 -6.18
C GLU A 418 26.98 22.08 -6.05
N TYR A 419 27.53 22.89 -6.95
CA TYR A 419 28.86 23.48 -6.80
C TYR A 419 28.81 24.69 -5.85
N THR A 420 29.74 24.78 -4.90
CA THR A 420 29.72 25.84 -3.88
C THR A 420 30.98 26.67 -3.77
N SER A 421 32.17 26.10 -4.02
CA SER A 421 33.45 26.83 -3.92
C SER A 421 34.59 26.05 -4.59
N ALA A 422 35.72 26.71 -4.84
CA ALA A 422 36.92 26.04 -5.32
C ALA A 422 38.18 26.60 -4.64
N THR A 423 39.28 25.85 -4.75
CA THR A 423 40.61 26.26 -4.27
C THR A 423 41.68 25.92 -5.31
N GLY A 424 42.70 26.79 -5.42
CA GLY A 424 43.83 26.66 -6.33
C GLY A 424 44.71 27.92 -6.22
N THR A 425 45.81 27.96 -6.96
CA THR A 425 46.62 29.18 -7.08
C THR A 425 45.93 30.13 -8.06
N GLU A 426 45.26 31.16 -7.54
CA GLU A 426 44.70 32.24 -8.38
C GLU A 426 45.83 32.95 -9.15
N GLY A 427 45.61 33.13 -10.43
CA GLY A 427 46.44 33.93 -11.33
C GLY A 427 45.79 35.26 -11.68
N ASN A 428 46.21 35.84 -12.80
CA ASN A 428 45.64 37.06 -13.37
C ASN A 428 44.33 36.76 -14.13
N ASN A 429 43.51 37.79 -14.36
CA ASN A 429 42.34 37.77 -15.25
C ASN A 429 41.30 36.64 -15.03
N GLY A 430 41.25 36.07 -13.81
CA GLY A 430 40.38 34.96 -13.43
C GLY A 430 40.86 33.59 -13.92
N TRP A 431 42.14 33.44 -14.29
CA TRP A 431 42.79 32.16 -14.50
C TRP A 431 43.33 31.58 -13.18
N TYR A 432 43.58 30.28 -13.16
CA TYR A 432 44.37 29.59 -12.14
C TYR A 432 45.68 29.08 -12.73
N THR A 433 46.77 29.24 -11.98
CA THR A 433 48.13 28.75 -12.31
C THR A 433 48.47 27.41 -11.66
N SER A 434 47.44 26.70 -11.18
CA SER A 434 47.50 25.32 -10.69
C SER A 434 46.25 24.56 -11.10
N ASP A 435 46.24 23.24 -10.87
CA ASP A 435 44.97 22.52 -10.83
C ASP A 435 44.05 23.08 -9.74
N VAL A 436 42.75 23.05 -10.02
CA VAL A 436 41.68 23.60 -9.19
C VAL A 436 40.92 22.46 -8.53
N THR A 437 40.77 22.51 -7.21
CA THR A 437 39.91 21.60 -6.45
C THR A 437 38.56 22.24 -6.23
N ALA A 438 37.55 21.79 -6.97
CA ALA A 438 36.17 22.21 -6.82
C ALA A 438 35.49 21.43 -5.69
N THR A 439 34.70 22.13 -4.88
CA THR A 439 33.90 21.61 -3.77
C THR A 439 32.43 21.64 -4.14
N PHE A 440 31.78 20.52 -3.91
CA PHE A 440 30.36 20.31 -4.12
C PHE A 440 29.68 20.00 -2.78
N THR A 441 28.46 20.50 -2.62
CA THR A 441 27.62 20.24 -1.45
C THR A 441 26.51 19.28 -1.84
N GLY A 442 26.28 18.26 -1.02
CA GLY A 442 25.14 17.36 -1.10
C GLY A 442 24.09 17.77 -0.07
N THR A 443 22.82 17.82 -0.48
CA THR A 443 21.68 18.12 0.40
C THR A 443 20.58 17.11 0.20
N ASP A 444 20.03 16.60 1.30
CA ASP A 444 18.74 15.92 1.32
C ASP A 444 17.95 16.41 2.55
N ALA A 445 16.62 16.36 2.47
CA ALA A 445 15.67 16.83 3.47
C ALA A 445 15.02 15.70 4.29
N THR A 446 15.15 14.44 3.87
CA THR A 446 14.40 13.30 4.43
C THR A 446 15.29 12.44 5.33
N SER A 447 16.34 11.81 4.80
CA SER A 447 17.37 11.10 5.57
C SER A 447 18.67 11.91 5.78
N GLY A 448 18.87 12.95 4.98
CA GLY A 448 20.05 13.81 4.98
C GLY A 448 21.24 13.20 4.23
N PRO A 449 22.21 14.02 3.77
CA PRO A 449 23.36 13.55 3.01
C PRO A 449 24.30 12.68 3.86
N ALA A 450 24.83 11.59 3.29
CA ALA A 450 25.85 10.75 3.95
C ALA A 450 27.22 11.45 4.04
N SER A 451 27.51 12.35 3.09
CA SER A 451 28.54 13.38 3.25
C SER A 451 27.98 14.71 2.73
N ALA A 452 27.98 15.73 3.60
CA ALA A 452 27.48 17.06 3.25
C ALA A 452 28.32 17.74 2.16
N THR A 453 29.61 17.40 2.04
CA THR A 453 30.51 17.96 1.02
C THR A 453 31.44 16.90 0.44
N GLN A 454 31.83 17.06 -0.83
CA GLN A 454 32.90 16.31 -1.48
C GLN A 454 33.67 17.20 -2.47
N THR A 455 34.87 16.78 -2.86
CA THR A 455 35.75 17.56 -3.75
C THR A 455 36.17 16.75 -4.97
N ALA A 456 36.31 17.42 -6.12
CA ALA A 456 36.97 16.88 -7.31
C ALA A 456 38.02 17.88 -7.82
N ALA A 457 39.11 17.35 -8.39
CA ALA A 457 40.19 18.17 -8.96
C ALA A 457 40.08 18.25 -10.49
N SER A 458 40.47 19.39 -11.05
CA SER A 458 40.68 19.53 -12.49
C SER A 458 41.85 18.67 -12.98
N SER A 459 41.90 18.46 -14.30
CA SER A 459 43.10 17.95 -14.96
C SER A 459 43.29 18.65 -16.31
N GLY A 460 44.54 18.75 -16.77
CA GLY A 460 44.89 19.52 -17.97
C GLY A 460 44.83 21.04 -17.72
N GLU A 461 44.64 21.80 -18.80
CA GLU A 461 44.52 23.26 -18.81
C GLU A 461 43.68 23.71 -20.01
N GLY A 462 43.23 24.96 -20.01
CA GLY A 462 42.30 25.52 -20.98
C GLY A 462 41.41 26.63 -20.42
N SER A 463 40.77 27.39 -21.32
CA SER A 463 39.87 28.50 -20.97
C SER A 463 38.52 28.10 -20.39
N ALA A 464 38.20 26.80 -20.36
CA ALA A 464 36.96 26.24 -19.84
C ALA A 464 37.13 24.77 -19.39
N VAL A 465 38.10 24.50 -18.51
CA VAL A 465 38.27 23.17 -17.89
C VAL A 465 37.09 22.89 -16.97
N VAL A 466 36.24 21.92 -17.33
CA VAL A 466 35.08 21.51 -16.53
C VAL A 466 35.52 20.54 -15.44
N VAL A 467 35.05 20.77 -14.21
CA VAL A 467 35.12 19.82 -13.11
C VAL A 467 33.71 19.37 -12.77
N GLU A 468 33.48 18.06 -12.79
CA GLU A 468 32.21 17.42 -12.48
C GLU A 468 32.14 16.98 -11.01
N SER A 469 30.94 16.93 -10.46
CA SER A 469 30.71 16.49 -9.08
C SER A 469 31.00 14.99 -8.93
N PRO A 470 31.60 14.55 -7.80
CA PRO A 470 31.52 13.15 -7.39
C PRO A 470 30.07 12.67 -7.27
N ALA A 471 29.86 11.35 -7.21
CA ALA A 471 28.55 10.80 -6.85
C ALA A 471 28.28 11.05 -5.36
N PHE A 472 27.05 11.44 -5.01
CA PHE A 472 26.61 11.65 -3.63
C PHE A 472 25.55 10.62 -3.25
N SER A 473 25.55 10.19 -1.99
CA SER A 473 24.45 9.43 -1.41
C SER A 473 23.89 10.11 -0.17
N ASP A 474 22.64 9.81 0.14
CA ASP A 474 22.00 10.14 1.41
C ASP A 474 22.22 9.03 2.46
N ASN A 475 21.66 9.21 3.66
CA ASN A 475 21.72 8.23 4.74
C ASN A 475 20.77 7.04 4.55
N ALA A 476 19.84 7.10 3.59
CA ALA A 476 19.01 5.97 3.16
C ALA A 476 19.69 5.11 2.08
N GLY A 477 20.73 5.61 1.41
CA GLY A 477 21.42 4.93 0.32
C GLY A 477 20.88 5.22 -1.08
N ASN A 478 20.01 6.22 -1.29
CA ASN A 478 19.77 6.71 -2.65
C ASN A 478 21.02 7.44 -3.15
N VAL A 479 21.25 7.42 -4.47
CA VAL A 479 22.50 7.92 -5.07
C VAL A 479 22.21 8.87 -6.22
N THR A 480 22.73 10.10 -6.10
CA THR A 480 22.87 11.03 -7.22
C THR A 480 24.22 10.77 -7.89
N ALA A 481 24.17 10.46 -9.19
CA ALA A 481 25.36 10.07 -9.96
C ALA A 481 26.41 11.20 -10.08
N ALA A 482 27.65 10.82 -10.37
CA ALA A 482 28.70 11.78 -10.71
C ALA A 482 28.32 12.58 -11.97
N GLY A 483 28.77 13.85 -12.03
CA GLY A 483 28.40 14.78 -13.11
C GLY A 483 27.01 15.42 -13.00
N ALA A 484 26.26 15.16 -11.93
CA ALA A 484 24.96 15.82 -11.68
C ALA A 484 25.08 17.35 -11.50
N ALA A 485 26.22 17.82 -10.99
CA ALA A 485 26.62 19.22 -11.01
C ALA A 485 28.02 19.38 -11.60
N SER A 486 28.35 20.55 -12.13
CA SER A 486 29.69 20.87 -12.63
C SER A 486 29.97 22.36 -12.60
N HIS A 487 31.25 22.73 -12.72
CA HIS A 487 31.69 24.11 -12.89
C HIS A 487 32.87 24.17 -13.86
N SER A 488 33.02 25.28 -14.59
CA SER A 488 34.13 25.48 -15.53
C SER A 488 35.10 26.54 -15.01
N PHE A 489 36.40 26.25 -15.15
CA PHE A 489 37.49 27.12 -14.72
C PHE A 489 38.39 27.46 -15.89
N LYS A 490 38.93 28.68 -15.87
CA LYS A 490 40.10 29.04 -16.67
C LYS A 490 41.34 28.53 -15.94
N ILE A 491 42.10 27.64 -16.55
CA ILE A 491 43.33 27.09 -15.97
C ILE A 491 44.44 27.19 -17.01
N ASP A 492 45.61 27.69 -16.61
CA ASP A 492 46.80 27.74 -17.45
C ASP A 492 48.05 27.66 -16.56
N LYS A 493 48.85 26.60 -16.74
CA LYS A 493 50.06 26.34 -15.94
C LYS A 493 51.33 26.50 -16.77
N THR A 494 51.21 26.96 -18.02
CA THR A 494 52.28 26.95 -19.01
C THR A 494 52.82 28.36 -19.27
N ALA A 495 54.02 28.65 -18.78
CA ALA A 495 54.68 29.93 -19.02
C ALA A 495 54.97 30.17 -20.52
N PRO A 496 54.85 31.41 -21.02
CA PRO A 496 54.94 31.70 -22.45
C PRO A 496 56.32 31.40 -23.02
N SER A 497 56.36 30.70 -24.16
CA SER A 497 57.58 30.50 -24.93
C SER A 497 58.09 31.84 -25.50
N VAL A 498 59.41 32.04 -25.53
CA VAL A 498 60.04 33.30 -25.96
C VAL A 498 61.03 33.03 -27.09
N ALA A 499 61.03 33.86 -28.13
CA ALA A 499 61.97 33.76 -29.25
C ALA A 499 62.39 35.14 -29.79
N TYR A 500 63.66 35.29 -30.13
CA TYR A 500 64.20 36.42 -30.88
C TYR A 500 63.61 36.47 -32.30
N THR A 501 63.17 37.65 -32.74
CA THR A 501 62.59 37.85 -34.09
C THR A 501 63.39 38.79 -34.97
N SER A 502 63.89 39.90 -34.42
CA SER A 502 64.53 40.97 -35.21
C SER A 502 65.36 41.91 -34.34
N ALA A 503 66.19 42.74 -34.97
CA ALA A 503 66.97 43.77 -34.29
C ALA A 503 67.00 45.06 -35.12
N SER A 504 67.26 46.18 -34.45
CA SER A 504 67.33 47.51 -35.05
C SER A 504 68.48 48.32 -34.46
N GLY A 505 69.08 49.18 -35.27
CA GLY A 505 70.24 50.01 -34.94
C GLY A 505 70.85 50.58 -36.22
N THR A 506 71.83 51.48 -36.10
CA THR A 506 72.58 51.99 -37.25
C THR A 506 73.63 50.96 -37.68
N LEU A 507 73.34 50.21 -38.74
CA LEU A 507 74.32 49.30 -39.34
C LEU A 507 75.42 50.13 -40.04
N GLY A 508 76.67 49.84 -39.70
CA GLY A 508 77.86 50.32 -40.41
C GLY A 508 78.43 49.24 -41.34
N ASP A 509 79.74 49.25 -41.52
CA ASP A 509 80.43 48.29 -42.39
C ASP A 509 80.66 46.92 -41.72
N ASN A 510 80.94 45.90 -42.54
CA ASN A 510 81.31 44.52 -42.15
C ASN A 510 80.39 43.80 -41.14
N GLY A 511 79.13 44.27 -41.02
CA GLY A 511 78.13 43.73 -40.11
C GLY A 511 78.23 44.25 -38.67
N TRP A 512 78.98 45.32 -38.42
CA TRP A 512 79.00 46.05 -37.15
C TRP A 512 77.85 47.06 -37.06
N TYR A 513 77.31 47.25 -35.87
CA TYR A 513 76.42 48.37 -35.57
C TYR A 513 77.19 49.52 -34.94
N THR A 514 76.95 50.74 -35.45
CA THR A 514 77.57 51.99 -35.01
C THR A 514 76.76 52.75 -33.95
N SER A 515 75.68 52.13 -33.49
CA SER A 515 74.82 52.51 -32.36
C SER A 515 74.59 51.31 -31.45
N ASP A 516 73.93 51.52 -30.31
CA ASP A 516 73.31 50.40 -29.59
C ASP A 516 72.29 49.66 -30.48
N VAL A 517 72.16 48.36 -30.25
CA VAL A 517 71.26 47.46 -30.96
C VAL A 517 70.07 47.13 -30.08
N THR A 518 68.87 47.45 -30.56
CA THR A 518 67.61 47.07 -29.89
C THR A 518 67.09 45.79 -30.54
N ALA A 519 67.26 44.67 -29.83
CA ALA A 519 66.72 43.37 -30.18
C ALA A 519 65.24 43.26 -29.77
N THR A 520 64.48 42.52 -30.56
CA THR A 520 63.04 42.32 -30.40
C THR A 520 62.77 40.83 -30.23
N PHE A 521 61.98 40.51 -29.21
CA PHE A 521 61.59 39.16 -28.84
C PHE A 521 60.06 39.06 -28.87
N THR A 522 59.55 37.93 -29.32
CA THR A 522 58.12 37.60 -29.30
C THR A 522 57.87 36.54 -28.25
N GLY A 523 56.83 36.77 -27.44
CA GLY A 523 56.28 35.78 -26.53
C GLY A 523 55.08 35.10 -27.17
N THR A 524 54.97 33.78 -27.04
CA THR A 524 53.80 33.01 -27.46
C THR A 524 53.39 32.02 -26.38
N ASP A 525 52.13 32.10 -25.97
CA ASP A 525 51.41 31.05 -25.25
C ASP A 525 50.17 30.62 -26.07
N ALA A 526 49.69 29.40 -25.84
CA ALA A 526 48.58 28.76 -26.53
C ALA A 526 47.29 28.64 -25.69
N THR A 527 47.34 28.88 -24.38
CA THR A 527 46.25 28.60 -23.43
C THR A 527 45.57 29.87 -22.95
N SER A 528 46.29 30.78 -22.28
CA SER A 528 45.79 32.11 -21.89
C SER A 528 46.26 33.23 -22.82
N GLY A 529 47.40 33.04 -23.49
CA GLY A 529 48.01 33.99 -24.42
C GLY A 529 49.00 34.97 -23.74
N PRO A 530 49.97 35.52 -24.49
CA PRO A 530 51.02 36.37 -23.93
C PRO A 530 50.49 37.77 -23.57
N ALA A 531 50.67 38.21 -22.32
CA ALA A 531 50.24 39.54 -21.85
C ALA A 531 50.97 40.71 -22.56
N SER A 532 52.13 40.43 -23.16
CA SER A 532 52.61 41.18 -24.32
C SER A 532 53.20 40.22 -25.34
N ALA A 533 52.65 40.21 -26.56
CA ALA A 533 53.16 39.40 -27.66
C ALA A 533 54.59 39.78 -28.08
N THR A 534 55.05 41.01 -27.80
CA THR A 534 56.38 41.49 -28.21
C THR A 534 57.00 42.40 -27.14
N GLN A 535 58.29 42.24 -26.89
CA GLN A 535 59.09 43.14 -26.06
C GLN A 535 60.48 43.35 -26.67
N THR A 536 61.18 44.40 -26.24
CA THR A 536 62.53 44.73 -26.71
C THR A 536 63.53 44.82 -25.58
N ALA A 537 64.81 44.60 -25.90
CA ALA A 537 65.96 44.89 -25.04
C ALA A 537 67.07 45.52 -25.88
N THR A 538 67.86 46.40 -25.27
CA THR A 538 68.91 47.16 -25.97
C THR A 538 70.29 46.77 -25.44
N SER A 539 71.25 46.59 -26.34
CA SER A 539 72.64 46.26 -26.01
C SER A 539 73.28 47.31 -25.10
N THR A 540 74.14 46.87 -24.19
CA THR A 540 75.01 47.76 -23.40
C THR A 540 76.47 47.43 -23.67
N GLY A 541 77.35 48.43 -23.65
CA GLY A 541 78.76 48.27 -24.05
C GLY A 541 78.95 48.10 -25.56
N GLU A 542 80.11 47.58 -25.96
CA GLU A 542 80.53 47.36 -27.34
C GLU A 542 81.50 46.17 -27.42
N GLY A 543 81.73 45.63 -28.62
CA GLY A 543 82.50 44.41 -28.84
C GLY A 543 81.96 43.55 -29.99
N SER A 544 82.68 42.47 -30.31
CA SER A 544 82.37 41.57 -31.43
C SER A 544 81.23 40.56 -31.17
N ASP A 545 80.81 40.41 -29.91
CA ASP A 545 79.85 39.40 -29.43
C ASP A 545 78.97 39.97 -28.30
N VAL A 546 78.36 41.15 -28.50
CA VAL A 546 77.52 41.79 -27.49
C VAL A 546 76.15 41.10 -27.44
N ALA A 547 76.00 40.20 -26.47
CA ALA A 547 74.77 39.46 -26.23
C ALA A 547 73.65 40.35 -25.66
N VAL A 548 72.49 40.34 -26.30
CA VAL A 548 71.24 40.92 -25.81
C VAL A 548 70.31 39.79 -25.41
N ALA A 549 69.95 39.74 -24.13
CA ALA A 549 69.02 38.76 -23.56
C ALA A 549 67.56 39.23 -23.68
N SER A 550 66.62 38.29 -23.73
CA SER A 550 65.19 38.60 -23.70
C SER A 550 64.78 39.25 -22.37
N PRO A 551 63.82 40.18 -22.35
CA PRO A 551 63.04 40.48 -21.16
C PRO A 551 62.34 39.23 -20.60
N ALA A 552 61.82 39.32 -19.38
CA ALA A 552 60.88 38.32 -18.86
C ALA A 552 59.51 38.51 -19.55
N PHE A 553 58.82 37.42 -19.87
CA PHE A 553 57.48 37.44 -20.46
C PHE A 553 56.49 36.78 -19.51
N SER A 554 55.30 37.35 -19.38
CA SER A 554 54.16 36.72 -18.73
C SER A 554 53.02 36.49 -19.71
N ASP A 555 52.18 35.51 -19.39
CA ASP A 555 50.89 35.29 -20.04
C ASP A 555 49.75 36.04 -19.31
N GLU A 556 48.52 35.93 -19.83
CA GLU A 556 47.32 36.51 -19.23
C GLU A 556 46.85 35.77 -17.96
N ALA A 557 47.40 34.59 -17.66
CA ALA A 557 47.20 33.87 -16.41
C ALA A 557 48.21 34.27 -15.31
N GLY A 558 49.32 34.91 -15.65
CA GLY A 558 50.39 35.30 -14.74
C GLY A 558 51.52 34.29 -14.57
N ASN A 559 51.62 33.23 -15.38
CA ASN A 559 52.86 32.43 -15.42
C ASN A 559 53.96 33.25 -16.08
N VAL A 560 55.23 33.05 -15.67
CA VAL A 560 56.35 33.90 -16.10
C VAL A 560 57.52 33.07 -16.63
N THR A 561 57.89 33.34 -17.88
CA THR A 561 59.19 32.93 -18.43
C THR A 561 60.22 34.00 -18.09
N ALA A 562 61.27 33.61 -17.37
CA ALA A 562 62.29 34.50 -16.86
C ALA A 562 63.09 35.22 -17.97
N ALA A 563 63.69 36.36 -17.62
CA ALA A 563 64.57 37.10 -18.53
C ALA A 563 65.80 36.26 -18.92
N GLY A 564 66.22 36.36 -20.18
CA GLY A 564 67.30 35.54 -20.74
C GLY A 564 66.92 34.12 -21.14
N ALA A 565 65.63 33.82 -21.27
CA ALA A 565 65.15 32.55 -21.85
C ALA A 565 65.57 32.36 -23.33
N ASP A 566 65.74 33.46 -24.06
CA ASP A 566 66.44 33.51 -25.35
C ASP A 566 67.39 34.71 -25.41
N SER A 567 68.35 34.71 -26.32
CA SER A 567 69.34 35.79 -26.48
C SER A 567 69.94 35.85 -27.89
N ARG A 568 70.45 37.02 -28.28
CA ARG A 568 71.17 37.18 -29.55
C ARG A 568 72.36 38.12 -29.42
N SER A 569 73.50 37.69 -29.95
CA SER A 569 74.71 38.51 -30.03
C SER A 569 74.76 39.38 -31.27
N PHE A 570 75.38 40.56 -31.13
CA PHE A 570 75.65 41.50 -32.21
C PHE A 570 77.09 42.03 -32.12
N LYS A 571 77.65 42.34 -33.28
CA LYS A 571 78.87 43.16 -33.38
C LYS A 571 78.47 44.63 -33.19
N VAL A 572 79.01 45.30 -32.18
CA VAL A 572 78.71 46.70 -31.86
C VAL A 572 80.01 47.45 -31.68
N ASP A 573 80.14 48.61 -32.31
CA ASP A 573 81.29 49.51 -32.15
C ASP A 573 80.84 50.98 -32.21
N LYS A 574 80.97 51.71 -31.10
CA LYS A 574 80.66 53.13 -30.99
C LYS A 574 81.90 54.01 -30.81
N THR A 575 83.09 53.40 -30.75
CA THR A 575 84.36 54.11 -30.62
C THR A 575 84.87 54.49 -32.01
N ASN A 576 85.45 55.68 -32.18
CA ASN A 576 86.05 56.08 -33.45
C ASN A 576 87.54 55.66 -33.46
N PRO A 577 88.12 55.32 -34.63
CA PRO A 577 89.52 54.95 -34.72
C PRO A 577 90.40 56.16 -34.36
N THR A 578 91.65 55.93 -34.00
CA THR A 578 92.66 56.99 -33.84
C THR A 578 93.56 57.07 -35.08
N ALA A 579 93.55 58.22 -35.75
CA ALA A 579 94.49 58.53 -36.84
C ALA A 579 95.82 59.07 -36.30
N THR A 580 96.94 58.49 -36.72
CA THR A 580 98.30 58.94 -36.35
C THR A 580 99.18 59.08 -37.59
N PHE A 581 99.84 60.22 -37.78
CA PHE A 581 100.85 60.38 -38.84
C PHE A 581 102.10 59.56 -38.54
N ASP A 582 102.58 58.78 -39.51
CA ASP A 582 103.79 57.96 -39.34
C ASP A 582 105.08 58.81 -39.38
N SER A 583 104.99 60.00 -39.97
CA SER A 583 106.03 61.03 -39.95
C SER A 583 105.40 62.42 -40.15
N LEU A 584 106.07 63.47 -39.68
CA LEU A 584 105.60 64.85 -39.81
C LEU A 584 106.48 65.64 -40.80
N VAL A 585 105.85 66.32 -41.75
CA VAL A 585 106.54 67.25 -42.66
C VAL A 585 106.80 68.56 -41.91
N GLY A 586 108.05 68.97 -41.81
CA GLY A 586 108.44 70.26 -41.24
C GLY A 586 108.30 71.42 -42.23
N ASN A 587 108.44 72.65 -41.73
CA ASN A 587 108.63 73.82 -42.59
C ASN A 587 109.94 73.67 -43.38
N ALA A 588 109.88 73.91 -44.69
CA ALA A 588 111.00 73.70 -45.61
C ALA A 588 111.00 74.80 -46.69
N TYR A 589 112.11 75.00 -47.39
CA TYR A 589 112.12 75.86 -48.58
C TYR A 589 111.64 75.08 -49.81
N PHE A 590 111.13 75.78 -50.83
CA PHE A 590 110.79 75.15 -52.12
C PHE A 590 111.95 74.30 -52.65
N GLY A 591 111.63 73.11 -53.17
CA GLY A 591 112.61 72.11 -53.60
C GLY A 591 113.25 71.26 -52.48
N SER A 592 113.00 71.56 -51.19
CA SER A 592 113.56 70.83 -50.03
C SER A 592 112.50 70.19 -49.11
N VAL A 593 111.26 70.07 -49.59
CA VAL A 593 110.14 69.49 -48.83
C VAL A 593 110.34 67.97 -48.68
N ALA A 594 110.15 67.45 -47.46
CA ALA A 594 110.18 66.02 -47.20
C ALA A 594 109.05 65.28 -47.93
N ALA A 595 109.21 63.97 -48.15
CA ALA A 595 108.20 63.14 -48.83
C ALA A 595 106.83 63.19 -48.13
N ALA A 596 105.77 62.90 -48.91
CA ALA A 596 104.40 62.82 -48.38
C ALA A 596 104.32 61.74 -47.30
N PRO A 597 103.83 62.05 -46.09
CA PRO A 597 103.75 61.09 -45.01
C PRO A 597 102.53 60.17 -45.20
N SER A 598 102.68 58.93 -44.75
CA SER A 598 101.56 58.02 -44.50
C SER A 598 100.97 58.23 -43.09
N CYS A 599 99.91 57.50 -42.79
CA CYS A 599 99.35 57.43 -41.44
C CYS A 599 98.94 56.00 -41.10
N THR A 600 98.95 55.70 -39.81
CA THR A 600 98.45 54.47 -39.21
C THR A 600 97.12 54.76 -38.51
N ALA A 601 96.16 53.85 -38.67
CA ALA A 601 94.94 53.81 -37.87
C ALA A 601 95.09 52.77 -36.75
N SER A 602 94.56 53.08 -35.57
CA SER A 602 94.35 52.11 -34.49
C SER A 602 92.89 52.15 -34.06
N ASP A 603 92.32 50.98 -33.79
CA ASP A 603 91.04 50.83 -33.11
C ASP A 603 91.06 49.52 -32.30
N ASP A 604 90.37 49.51 -31.17
CA ASP A 604 90.42 48.42 -30.18
C ASP A 604 89.16 47.52 -30.21
N VAL A 605 88.12 47.88 -30.97
CA VAL A 605 86.78 47.24 -30.92
C VAL A 605 86.45 46.50 -32.21
N SER A 606 86.34 47.20 -33.35
CA SER A 606 86.22 46.58 -34.67
C SER A 606 87.57 46.43 -35.39
N GLY A 607 88.58 47.19 -34.94
CA GLY A 607 89.92 47.22 -35.50
C GLY A 607 90.04 48.15 -36.71
N PRO A 608 91.25 48.60 -37.07
CA PRO A 608 91.47 49.52 -38.17
C PRO A 608 91.20 48.85 -39.54
N ALA A 609 90.47 49.55 -40.41
CA ALA A 609 90.31 49.18 -41.82
C ALA A 609 91.32 49.90 -42.74
N GLY A 610 91.72 51.13 -42.38
CA GLY A 610 92.76 51.86 -43.12
C GLY A 610 92.99 53.29 -42.63
N CYS A 611 94.01 53.94 -43.20
CA CYS A 611 94.29 55.36 -42.99
C CYS A 611 94.79 56.01 -44.29
N VAL A 612 94.35 57.24 -44.56
CA VAL A 612 94.69 57.99 -45.79
C VAL A 612 95.10 59.42 -45.45
N VAL A 613 96.24 59.87 -45.98
CA VAL A 613 96.69 61.28 -45.87
C VAL A 613 96.31 62.06 -47.12
N THR A 614 95.76 63.26 -46.91
CA THR A 614 95.41 64.24 -47.95
C THR A 614 96.01 65.61 -47.62
N GLY A 615 96.03 66.54 -48.60
CA GLY A 615 96.50 67.92 -48.39
C GLY A 615 98.00 68.18 -48.58
N TYR A 616 98.78 67.17 -48.99
CA TYR A 616 100.21 67.32 -49.27
C TYR A 616 100.48 68.09 -50.57
N SER A 617 101.45 69.02 -50.54
CA SER A 617 101.94 69.79 -51.67
C SER A 617 103.41 70.22 -51.50
N THR A 618 104.13 70.35 -52.61
CA THR A 618 105.52 70.85 -52.65
C THR A 618 105.63 72.30 -53.14
N GLN A 619 104.50 72.95 -53.45
CA GLN A 619 104.45 74.34 -53.94
C GLN A 619 104.57 75.34 -52.78
N VAL A 620 105.07 76.56 -53.06
CA VAL A 620 105.16 77.64 -52.05
C VAL A 620 103.79 77.95 -51.44
N GLY A 621 103.75 78.07 -50.11
CA GLY A 621 102.54 78.32 -49.33
C GLY A 621 102.45 77.48 -48.06
N THR A 622 101.43 77.74 -47.25
CA THR A 622 101.08 76.91 -46.08
C THR A 622 100.06 75.86 -46.50
N HIS A 623 100.32 74.60 -46.16
CA HIS A 623 99.46 73.46 -46.44
C HIS A 623 99.09 72.74 -45.15
N THR A 624 97.90 72.16 -45.10
CA THR A 624 97.41 71.38 -43.97
C THR A 624 97.17 69.95 -44.43
N LEU A 625 97.99 69.03 -43.91
CA LEU A 625 97.77 67.61 -44.03
C LEU A 625 96.56 67.21 -43.20
N THR A 626 95.70 66.35 -43.74
CA THR A 626 94.66 65.66 -42.99
C THR A 626 94.86 64.17 -43.14
N ALA A 627 95.16 63.49 -42.05
CA ALA A 627 95.14 62.03 -41.95
C ALA A 627 93.73 61.62 -41.50
N THR A 628 93.06 60.78 -42.29
CA THR A 628 91.75 60.21 -41.97
C THR A 628 91.93 58.72 -41.70
N ALA A 629 91.53 58.27 -40.51
CA ALA A 629 91.45 56.85 -40.17
C ALA A 629 90.02 56.33 -40.34
N THR A 630 89.89 55.06 -40.71
CA THR A 630 88.63 54.32 -40.81
C THR A 630 88.76 52.98 -40.08
N ASP A 631 87.76 52.61 -39.28
CA ASP A 631 87.65 51.31 -38.61
C ASP A 631 86.86 50.28 -39.47
N ASN A 632 86.76 49.03 -39.01
CA ASN A 632 85.99 48.00 -39.71
C ASN A 632 84.47 48.13 -39.54
N ALA A 633 83.98 49.02 -38.67
CA ALA A 633 82.58 49.41 -38.56
C ALA A 633 82.19 50.60 -39.48
N GLY A 634 83.15 51.17 -40.22
CA GLY A 634 82.96 52.28 -41.16
C GLY A 634 82.98 53.67 -40.52
N ARG A 635 83.31 53.78 -39.22
CA ARG A 635 83.44 55.07 -38.54
C ARG A 635 84.81 55.67 -38.84
N THR A 636 84.93 56.98 -38.64
CA THR A 636 86.13 57.73 -39.01
C THR A 636 86.56 58.74 -37.97
N SER A 637 87.85 59.07 -37.98
CA SER A 637 88.41 60.24 -37.31
C SER A 637 89.43 60.92 -38.19
N THR A 638 89.76 62.17 -37.87
CA THR A 638 90.82 62.92 -38.54
C THR A 638 91.78 63.52 -37.55
N THR A 639 93.06 63.59 -37.95
CA THR A 639 94.07 64.44 -37.31
C THR A 639 94.73 65.32 -38.36
N GLN A 640 95.17 66.50 -37.97
CA GLN A 640 95.71 67.51 -38.89
C GLN A 640 97.07 68.02 -38.45
N HIS A 641 97.94 68.26 -39.44
CA HIS A 641 99.26 68.84 -39.24
C HIS A 641 99.55 69.86 -40.36
N SER A 642 100.01 71.05 -39.99
CA SER A 642 100.27 72.13 -40.96
C SER A 642 101.77 72.41 -41.10
N TYR A 643 102.20 72.65 -42.33
CA TYR A 643 103.57 73.02 -42.67
C TYR A 643 103.59 74.08 -43.76
N THR A 644 104.68 74.84 -43.84
CA THR A 644 104.86 75.91 -44.82
C THR A 644 106.06 75.62 -45.70
N VAL A 645 105.82 75.61 -47.01
CA VAL A 645 106.86 75.65 -48.05
C VAL A 645 107.20 77.11 -48.29
N MET A 646 108.36 77.52 -47.81
CA MET A 646 108.84 78.89 -47.86
C MET A 646 109.43 79.22 -49.24
N ALA A 647 109.11 80.42 -49.72
CA ALA A 647 109.73 81.02 -50.89
C ALA A 647 111.24 81.23 -50.69
N TRP A 648 111.99 81.25 -51.77
CA TRP A 648 113.40 81.62 -51.75
C TRP A 648 113.55 83.14 -51.60
N THR A 649 114.56 83.56 -50.84
CA THR A 649 114.89 84.98 -50.68
C THR A 649 115.76 85.44 -51.83
N LEU A 650 115.32 86.47 -52.55
CA LEU A 650 116.04 87.04 -53.68
C LEU A 650 116.74 88.34 -53.26
N LYS A 651 118.00 88.52 -53.68
CA LYS A 651 118.75 89.77 -53.44
C LYS A 651 119.37 90.30 -54.73
N GLY A 652 119.76 91.57 -54.71
CA GLY A 652 120.04 92.33 -55.93
C GLY A 652 118.73 92.70 -56.65
N PHE A 653 118.77 93.23 -57.88
CA PHE A 653 119.97 93.45 -58.67
C PHE A 653 120.97 94.39 -57.98
N TYR A 654 122.26 94.11 -58.15
CA TYR A 654 123.35 94.92 -57.59
C TYR A 654 124.02 95.82 -58.62
N GLN A 655 124.68 96.86 -58.14
CA GLN A 655 125.41 97.82 -58.97
C GLN A 655 126.34 97.12 -59.98
N PRO A 656 126.31 97.52 -61.25
CA PRO A 656 125.81 98.81 -61.75
C PRO A 656 124.28 98.88 -62.01
N VAL A 657 123.49 97.85 -61.68
CA VAL A 657 122.04 97.88 -61.86
C VAL A 657 121.32 98.26 -60.57
N ASP A 658 120.57 99.36 -60.61
CA ASP A 658 119.72 99.83 -59.51
C ASP A 658 118.26 99.39 -59.67
N MET A 659 117.60 99.12 -58.53
CA MET A 659 116.22 98.65 -58.46
C MET A 659 115.26 99.74 -57.94
N ASN A 660 114.12 99.34 -57.36
CA ASN A 660 113.27 100.18 -56.50
C ASN A 660 112.72 101.46 -57.16
N GLY A 661 112.47 101.41 -58.47
CA GLY A 661 111.87 102.51 -59.24
C GLY A 661 112.87 103.36 -60.03
N VAL A 662 114.18 103.05 -59.99
CA VAL A 662 115.18 103.66 -60.88
C VAL A 662 115.01 103.15 -62.31
N LEU A 663 115.25 104.04 -63.28
CA LEU A 663 115.30 103.75 -64.71
C LEU A 663 116.75 103.81 -65.21
N ASN A 664 117.40 102.65 -65.20
CA ASN A 664 118.79 102.43 -65.59
C ASN A 664 119.01 102.80 -67.06
N THR A 665 119.64 103.95 -67.33
CA THR A 665 120.02 104.33 -68.67
C THR A 665 121.34 103.68 -69.11
N VAL A 666 121.36 103.19 -70.35
CA VAL A 666 122.55 102.56 -70.93
C VAL A 666 122.51 102.68 -72.45
N LYS A 667 123.66 102.81 -73.10
CA LYS A 667 123.74 102.84 -74.56
C LYS A 667 123.12 101.57 -75.17
N GLY A 668 122.25 101.71 -76.16
CA GLY A 668 121.61 100.58 -76.85
C GLY A 668 122.64 99.62 -77.45
N GLY A 669 122.48 98.31 -77.22
CA GLY A 669 123.42 97.28 -77.67
C GLY A 669 124.59 97.01 -76.73
N SER A 670 124.72 97.71 -75.61
CA SER A 670 125.65 97.35 -74.52
C SER A 670 125.29 96.01 -73.87
N THR A 671 126.24 95.39 -73.18
CA THR A 671 125.98 94.21 -72.36
C THR A 671 126.00 94.62 -70.88
N VAL A 672 124.86 94.52 -70.18
CA VAL A 672 124.75 94.91 -68.76
C VAL A 672 124.95 93.68 -67.88
N PRO A 673 125.88 93.69 -66.90
CA PRO A 673 126.01 92.60 -65.93
C PRO A 673 124.97 92.78 -64.81
N ALA A 674 123.78 92.20 -64.99
CA ALA A 674 122.75 92.16 -63.96
C ALA A 674 123.07 91.06 -62.94
N LYS A 675 123.54 91.46 -61.76
CA LYS A 675 124.03 90.58 -60.69
C LYS A 675 122.98 90.39 -59.60
N PHE A 676 122.81 89.18 -59.07
CA PHE A 676 121.82 88.87 -58.03
C PHE A 676 122.13 87.57 -57.29
N GLU A 677 121.59 87.39 -56.09
CA GLU A 677 121.69 86.15 -55.30
C GLU A 677 120.29 85.53 -55.11
N VAL A 678 120.24 84.19 -54.91
CA VAL A 678 119.02 83.43 -54.60
C VAL A 678 119.30 82.54 -53.39
N PHE A 679 118.45 82.59 -52.35
CA PHE A 679 118.65 81.83 -51.11
C PHE A 679 117.47 80.93 -50.74
N ALA A 680 117.75 79.65 -50.52
CA ALA A 680 116.93 78.78 -49.69
C ALA A 680 117.30 79.01 -48.21
N GLY A 681 116.76 80.08 -47.63
CA GLY A 681 117.05 80.49 -46.25
C GLY A 681 118.47 81.05 -46.09
N SER A 682 119.34 80.30 -45.41
CA SER A 682 120.78 80.63 -45.31
C SER A 682 121.61 80.04 -46.46
N THR A 683 121.06 79.11 -47.24
CA THR A 683 121.79 78.41 -48.30
C THR A 683 121.63 79.15 -49.62
N GLU A 684 122.73 79.64 -50.19
CA GLU A 684 122.75 80.20 -51.54
C GLU A 684 122.52 79.09 -52.58
N LEU A 685 121.66 79.33 -53.56
CA LEU A 685 121.42 78.45 -54.69
C LEU A 685 122.33 78.84 -55.84
N THR A 686 123.02 77.86 -56.44
CA THR A 686 124.06 78.10 -57.44
C THR A 686 123.73 77.53 -58.83
N ASP A 687 122.67 76.72 -58.94
CA ASP A 687 122.22 76.16 -60.22
C ASP A 687 121.44 77.20 -61.03
N THR A 688 121.95 77.52 -62.22
CA THR A 688 121.28 78.43 -63.17
C THR A 688 119.92 77.93 -63.66
N ASN A 689 119.63 76.63 -63.60
CA ASN A 689 118.33 76.09 -64.04
C ASN A 689 117.17 76.56 -63.16
N VAL A 690 117.42 76.97 -61.91
CA VAL A 690 116.36 77.46 -61.01
C VAL A 690 115.94 78.91 -61.30
N VAL A 691 116.59 79.58 -62.27
CA VAL A 691 116.41 80.99 -62.58
C VAL A 691 116.06 81.21 -64.06
N THR A 692 114.92 81.85 -64.30
CA THR A 692 114.50 82.34 -65.62
C THR A 692 114.66 83.85 -65.72
N MET A 693 115.44 84.30 -66.71
CA MET A 693 115.63 85.73 -67.02
C MET A 693 114.76 86.15 -68.20
N SER A 694 114.07 87.29 -68.08
CA SER A 694 113.21 87.81 -69.16
C SER A 694 113.29 89.33 -69.26
N ALA A 695 113.26 89.88 -70.48
CA ALA A 695 113.28 91.32 -70.72
C ALA A 695 112.05 91.73 -71.56
N THR A 696 111.10 92.42 -70.94
CA THR A 696 109.85 92.86 -71.58
C THR A 696 109.92 94.35 -71.90
N LYS A 697 109.50 94.77 -73.09
CA LYS A 697 109.42 96.20 -73.45
C LYS A 697 108.34 96.89 -72.60
N ILE A 698 108.63 98.08 -72.07
CA ILE A 698 107.72 98.89 -71.25
C ILE A 698 107.68 100.34 -71.75
N THR A 699 106.68 101.10 -71.30
CA THR A 699 106.63 102.55 -71.46
C THR A 699 107.63 103.23 -70.50
N CYS A 700 108.32 104.27 -70.96
CA CYS A 700 109.24 105.05 -70.15
C CYS A 700 108.48 106.02 -69.20
N THR A 701 107.98 105.52 -68.06
CA THR A 701 107.16 106.30 -67.11
C THR A 701 107.87 106.71 -65.81
N LEU A 702 109.06 106.20 -65.55
CA LEU A 702 109.83 106.49 -64.34
C LEU A 702 110.64 107.77 -64.49
N SER A 703 110.62 108.61 -63.45
CA SER A 703 111.29 109.92 -63.40
C SER A 703 112.72 109.86 -62.85
N THR A 704 112.99 108.94 -61.91
CA THR A 704 114.35 108.69 -61.40
C THR A 704 115.14 107.91 -62.43
N VAL A 705 116.25 108.49 -62.91
CA VAL A 705 117.11 107.94 -63.95
C VAL A 705 118.54 107.95 -63.44
N ASP A 706 119.25 106.84 -63.62
CA ASP A 706 120.69 106.75 -63.36
C ASP A 706 121.42 106.11 -64.56
N ASP A 707 122.73 106.22 -64.68
CA ASP A 707 123.52 105.65 -65.79
C ASP A 707 124.26 104.38 -65.39
N ILE A 708 124.16 103.32 -66.21
CA ILE A 708 124.98 102.11 -66.05
C ILE A 708 126.45 102.46 -66.31
N GLU A 709 127.26 102.58 -65.24
CA GLU A 709 128.66 103.00 -65.31
C GLU A 709 129.59 101.86 -65.75
N LEU A 710 129.17 100.61 -65.51
CA LEU A 710 129.94 99.41 -65.85
C LEU A 710 129.18 98.49 -66.83
N THR A 711 129.75 98.29 -68.02
CA THR A 711 129.25 97.31 -69.00
C THR A 711 130.21 96.13 -69.14
N ALA A 712 129.65 94.95 -69.40
CA ALA A 712 130.38 93.73 -69.70
C ALA A 712 130.62 93.56 -71.21
N THR A 713 131.36 92.50 -71.58
CA THR A 713 131.54 92.05 -72.97
C THR A 713 130.79 90.74 -73.22
N GLY A 714 130.55 90.42 -74.50
CA GLY A 714 129.87 89.18 -74.93
C GLY A 714 128.35 89.31 -75.13
N ASN A 715 127.73 88.15 -75.42
CA ASN A 715 126.30 87.99 -75.71
C ASN A 715 125.48 87.69 -74.45
N THR A 716 124.14 87.70 -74.59
CA THR A 716 123.22 87.35 -73.51
C THR A 716 123.53 85.97 -72.93
N SER A 717 123.83 85.91 -71.63
CA SER A 717 124.23 84.69 -70.94
C SER A 717 123.95 84.79 -69.44
N LEU A 718 123.39 83.72 -68.86
CA LEU A 718 123.31 83.52 -67.41
C LEU A 718 124.46 82.60 -66.99
N ARG A 719 125.11 82.92 -65.88
CA ARG A 719 126.01 82.03 -65.15
C ARG A 719 125.91 82.30 -63.65
N TYR A 720 126.30 81.34 -62.85
CA TYR A 720 126.71 81.57 -61.47
C TYR A 720 128.21 81.86 -61.41
N ASP A 721 128.66 82.76 -60.53
CA ASP A 721 130.07 83.06 -60.28
C ASP A 721 130.44 82.70 -58.84
N SER A 722 131.13 81.56 -58.68
CA SER A 722 131.55 81.02 -57.40
C SER A 722 132.68 81.80 -56.71
N VAL A 723 133.31 82.76 -57.40
CA VAL A 723 134.33 83.64 -56.77
C VAL A 723 133.67 84.85 -56.12
N SER A 724 132.55 85.32 -56.68
CA SER A 724 131.87 86.53 -56.18
C SER A 724 130.53 86.29 -55.48
N GLY A 725 130.04 85.04 -55.38
CA GLY A 725 128.85 84.68 -54.60
C GLY A 725 127.58 85.32 -55.13
N GLN A 726 127.32 85.12 -56.42
CA GLN A 726 126.16 85.68 -57.13
C GLN A 726 125.97 85.04 -58.50
N PHE A 727 124.72 85.05 -58.98
CA PHE A 727 124.44 84.95 -60.40
C PHE A 727 124.83 86.23 -61.13
N ILE A 728 125.33 86.10 -62.35
CA ILE A 728 125.63 87.21 -63.25
C ILE A 728 124.96 86.94 -64.60
N TYR A 729 123.81 87.59 -64.82
CA TYR A 729 123.18 87.66 -66.12
C TYR A 729 123.79 88.80 -66.92
N ASN A 730 124.72 88.47 -67.81
CA ASN A 730 125.18 89.39 -68.85
C ASN A 730 124.02 89.56 -69.84
N TRP A 731 123.30 90.67 -69.78
CA TRP A 731 122.17 90.96 -70.67
C TRP A 731 122.62 91.79 -71.88
N LYS A 732 122.54 91.25 -73.10
CA LYS A 732 122.74 92.05 -74.32
C LYS A 732 121.51 92.91 -74.55
N THR A 733 121.64 94.21 -74.33
CA THR A 733 120.52 95.14 -74.42
C THR A 733 120.05 95.35 -75.86
N PRO A 734 118.76 95.61 -76.10
CA PRO A 734 118.24 96.02 -77.41
C PRO A 734 118.91 97.29 -77.94
N THR A 735 119.02 97.42 -79.26
CA THR A 735 119.75 98.52 -79.90
C THR A 735 118.90 99.78 -80.16
N THR A 736 117.58 99.74 -79.96
CA THR A 736 116.65 100.83 -80.30
C THR A 736 116.73 101.99 -79.29
N PRO A 737 117.24 103.19 -79.66
CA PRO A 737 117.35 104.31 -78.73
C PRO A 737 115.98 104.79 -78.23
N GLY A 738 115.96 105.39 -77.02
CA GLY A 738 114.76 105.92 -76.39
C GLY A 738 113.76 104.89 -75.88
N SER A 739 113.96 103.59 -76.16
CA SER A 739 113.06 102.52 -75.72
C SER A 739 113.34 102.06 -74.29
N CYS A 740 112.29 101.64 -73.56
CA CYS A 740 112.42 101.13 -72.20
C CYS A 740 112.06 99.65 -72.07
N TYR A 741 112.69 98.96 -71.12
CA TYR A 741 112.52 97.53 -70.87
C TYR A 741 112.54 97.24 -69.36
N ARG A 742 111.73 96.29 -68.90
CA ARG A 742 111.85 95.69 -67.57
C ARG A 742 112.58 94.37 -67.69
N LEU A 743 113.78 94.29 -67.11
CA LEU A 743 114.48 93.03 -66.89
C LEU A 743 113.94 92.39 -65.61
N THR A 744 113.35 91.21 -65.72
CA THR A 744 112.79 90.44 -64.61
C THR A 744 113.59 89.15 -64.44
N MET A 745 114.12 88.93 -63.25
CA MET A 745 114.58 87.62 -62.80
C MET A 745 113.42 86.93 -62.08
N LYS A 746 113.10 85.70 -62.45
CA LYS A 746 112.11 84.86 -61.76
C LYS A 746 112.71 83.50 -61.42
N THR A 747 112.48 83.02 -60.21
CA THR A 747 112.92 81.70 -59.76
C THR A 747 111.83 80.62 -59.87
N ALA A 748 112.26 79.35 -59.82
CA ALA A 748 111.39 78.18 -59.96
C ALA A 748 110.32 78.04 -58.87
N ASP A 749 110.56 78.61 -57.67
CA ASP A 749 109.60 78.72 -56.56
C ASP A 749 108.46 79.72 -56.85
N GLY A 750 108.59 80.54 -57.89
CA GLY A 750 107.64 81.59 -58.27
C GLY A 750 108.07 83.01 -57.93
N SER A 751 109.09 83.19 -57.06
CA SER A 751 109.57 84.51 -56.63
C SER A 751 110.22 85.30 -57.76
N SER A 752 110.25 86.63 -57.69
CA SER A 752 110.89 87.46 -58.72
C SER A 752 111.37 88.83 -58.23
N ILE A 753 112.38 89.36 -58.90
CA ILE A 753 112.89 90.73 -58.78
C ILE A 753 113.00 91.38 -60.17
N PHE A 754 112.99 92.70 -60.25
CA PHE A 754 113.09 93.41 -61.53
C PHE A 754 113.79 94.77 -61.43
N ALA A 755 114.48 95.14 -62.51
CA ALA A 755 115.00 96.49 -62.75
C ALA A 755 114.47 97.01 -64.10
N ASN A 756 114.31 98.32 -64.19
CA ASN A 756 113.82 98.99 -65.39
C ASN A 756 114.97 99.72 -66.06
N PHE A 757 115.01 99.67 -67.40
CA PHE A 757 116.09 100.17 -68.23
C PHE A 757 115.58 101.08 -69.34
N LYS A 758 116.40 102.02 -69.78
CA LYS A 758 116.15 102.89 -70.95
C LYS A 758 117.38 102.95 -71.85
N MET A 759 117.18 102.70 -73.13
CA MET A 759 118.25 102.74 -74.12
C MET A 759 118.59 104.20 -74.48
N LYS A 760 119.86 104.58 -74.35
CA LYS A 760 120.46 105.81 -74.89
C LYS A 760 121.02 105.57 -76.30
#